data_AF-I4HJV7-F1
#
_entry.id   AF-I4HJV7-F1
#
_cell.length_a   1.000
_cell.length_b   1.000
_cell.length_c   1.000
_cell.angle_alpha   90.00
_cell.angle_beta   90.00
_cell.angle_gamma   90.00
#
_symmetry.space_group_name_H-M   'P 1'
#
loop_
_entity.id
_entity.type
_entity.pdbx_description
1 polymer ?
#
loop_
_entity_poly.entity_id
_entity_poly.type
_entity_poly.pdbx_seq_one_letter_code
_entity_poly.pdbx_strand_id
1 'polypeptide(L)'
;MLTRVPKEIRPAEGAIKPKALSFEKLSSQEPLKFQFYYGDENNPEIINTIYLKDSHDPLKLYLKVFNDSGEVVTFKDPKGSENPPTGSVGDETASATNCHFHLHFEKDLGLNPHEIEIEPNPDSGQWQVNYDDEPNFFAVYFLHKQELKLEPHANITICFLNLTANNRTVKTSNVEVLYGGKDLVWKGEDQEDIEDEISSRIAISVINHPSKTKIPLQFRVLGSNKILNDGTTKNTLILKVINSPLSNNEREILSLDQSSKFIVSFEQGEHPDALVATTSQLNAVQINVKDPEDWAPEHTTNSTQWSFTPRASLKQLTAGQGIELLITNLVTSSASGLACIYIDYQNVGSYPDGRLVIPIEKTPLLYSGENVGIGINNPQAKLHVNGGDAVISGKVAIGTTTPAAKLHVNGGDAVISGKVGIGTTTPKIHLAIGDNDTGLHLEDSQNLSLMVKGKQRVAMPDGKPVVISGGLAVGRDSTSIERILCGKVVVREDIKPMYPDVYVREDIKRMYPEFYKERDVFFREDVPMGLPWEPEVLFDTTGMALYGNKIDRGFHIGQMNTGEFQINFEEPFNSEEVDKAIVLLTSLDGECTVHLLSISPFRVITRVAKTQERKDASFNFVIILPTSSDRKYLGSFK
;
A
#
# COMPACT_ATOMS: atom_id res chain seq x y z
N MET A 1 27.45 -10.48 29.48
CA MET A 1 27.99 -9.84 30.69
C MET A 1 26.91 -9.91 31.76
N LEU A 2 27.11 -10.77 32.76
CA LEU A 2 26.21 -10.94 33.92
C LEU A 2 26.85 -10.20 35.10
N THR A 3 26.21 -9.15 35.60
CA THR A 3 26.66 -8.42 36.79
C THR A 3 25.81 -8.80 38.00
N ARG A 4 26.52 -9.26 39.04
CA ARG A 4 26.07 -9.66 40.38
C ARG A 4 25.27 -8.57 41.10
N VAL A 5 24.21 -9.00 41.80
CA VAL A 5 23.53 -8.23 42.87
C VAL A 5 24.27 -8.45 44.20
N PRO A 6 24.55 -7.40 45.01
CA PRO A 6 25.13 -7.54 46.35
C PRO A 6 24.11 -7.98 47.41
N LYS A 7 24.56 -8.84 48.33
CA LYS A 7 23.87 -9.22 49.59
C LYS A 7 24.07 -8.13 50.63
N GLU A 8 23.01 -7.50 51.10
CA GLU A 8 22.95 -6.83 52.41
C GLU A 8 21.49 -6.62 52.80
N ILE A 9 21.04 -7.31 53.85
CA ILE A 9 20.16 -6.86 54.95
C ILE A 9 20.09 -8.07 55.90
N ARG A 10 20.85 -8.00 57.00
CA ARG A 10 20.61 -8.79 58.22
C ARG A 10 20.02 -7.82 59.25
N PRO A 11 19.06 -8.23 60.10
CA PRO A 11 18.44 -7.35 61.08
C PRO A 11 19.41 -7.02 62.22
N ALA A 12 19.35 -5.79 62.69
CA ALA A 12 20.06 -5.31 63.87
C ALA A 12 19.44 -5.91 65.14
N GLU A 13 20.21 -6.74 65.85
CA GLU A 13 20.01 -7.05 67.26
C GLU A 13 20.64 -5.92 68.10
N GLY A 14 19.89 -5.35 69.05
CA GLY A 14 20.46 -4.37 69.97
C GLY A 14 19.46 -3.60 70.84
N ALA A 15 19.12 -4.19 71.99
CA ALA A 15 18.81 -3.52 73.26
C ALA A 15 17.50 -2.70 73.39
N ILE A 16 16.43 -3.37 73.80
CA ILE A 16 15.47 -2.83 74.78
C ILE A 16 15.25 -3.92 75.87
N LYS A 17 15.61 -3.60 77.11
CA LYS A 17 15.41 -4.49 78.28
C LYS A 17 13.91 -4.72 78.51
N PRO A 18 13.43 -5.97 78.64
CA PRO A 18 12.08 -6.22 79.10
C PRO A 18 12.03 -6.04 80.63
N LYS A 19 11.13 -5.17 81.07
CA LYS A 19 10.66 -5.12 82.45
C LYS A 19 9.90 -6.43 82.67
N ALA A 20 10.39 -7.28 83.57
CA ALA A 20 9.78 -8.57 83.87
C ALA A 20 8.34 -8.38 84.35
N LEU A 21 7.38 -8.78 83.50
CA LEU A 21 6.05 -9.19 83.90
C LEU A 21 6.10 -10.72 84.03
N SER A 22 5.60 -11.23 85.15
CA SER A 22 5.58 -12.65 85.49
C SER A 22 4.75 -13.46 84.49
N PHE A 23 5.41 -14.28 83.69
CA PHE A 23 4.82 -15.21 82.71
C PHE A 23 4.51 -16.58 83.33
N GLU A 24 3.79 -16.63 84.45
CA GLU A 24 3.32 -17.90 85.05
C GLU A 24 1.80 -18.11 84.96
N LYS A 25 1.10 -17.37 84.09
CA LYS A 25 -0.36 -17.56 83.88
C LYS A 25 -0.85 -17.31 82.45
N LEU A 26 -0.04 -17.61 81.44
CA LEU A 26 -0.46 -17.59 80.03
C LEU A 26 -0.21 -18.95 79.38
N SER A 27 -1.02 -19.93 79.79
CA SER A 27 -1.31 -21.09 78.95
C SER A 27 -2.46 -20.70 78.00
N SER A 28 -2.21 -19.80 77.05
CA SER A 28 -3.13 -19.61 75.92
C SER A 28 -2.61 -20.37 74.71
N GLN A 29 -2.66 -21.70 74.76
CA GLN A 29 -2.88 -22.42 73.51
C GLN A 29 -4.29 -22.04 73.07
N GLU A 30 -4.43 -21.35 71.94
CA GLU A 30 -5.73 -21.07 71.30
C GLU A 30 -6.51 -22.39 71.19
N PRO A 31 -7.56 -22.63 72.00
CA PRO A 31 -8.18 -23.94 72.03
C PRO A 31 -8.82 -24.37 70.71
N LEU A 32 -9.40 -23.45 69.92
CA LEU A 32 -9.97 -23.80 68.62
C LEU A 32 -9.06 -23.36 67.48
N LYS A 33 -8.70 -24.34 66.65
CA LYS A 33 -8.02 -24.14 65.36
C LYS A 33 -8.89 -24.65 64.23
N PHE A 34 -8.55 -24.29 63.00
CA PHE A 34 -9.32 -24.71 61.84
C PHE A 34 -8.45 -24.90 60.61
N GLN A 35 -9.00 -25.66 59.66
CA GLN A 35 -8.44 -25.84 58.34
C GLN A 35 -9.55 -26.05 57.31
N PHE A 36 -9.28 -25.69 56.06
CA PHE A 36 -10.12 -26.03 54.93
C PHE A 36 -9.52 -27.18 54.15
N TYR A 37 -10.35 -28.08 53.63
CA TYR A 37 -9.88 -29.17 52.77
C TYR A 37 -10.88 -29.62 51.72
N TYR A 38 -10.35 -30.17 50.63
CA TYR A 38 -11.10 -30.94 49.63
C TYR A 38 -10.78 -32.44 49.79
N GLY A 39 -11.76 -33.30 49.50
CA GLY A 39 -11.61 -34.76 49.58
C GLY A 39 -12.07 -35.36 50.91
N ASP A 40 -11.48 -36.49 51.29
CA ASP A 40 -11.76 -37.21 52.54
C ASP A 40 -10.99 -36.59 53.72
N GLU A 41 -11.63 -36.48 54.89
CA GLU A 41 -11.01 -35.94 56.11
C GLU A 41 -9.71 -36.66 56.50
N ASN A 42 -9.64 -37.98 56.26
CA ASN A 42 -8.49 -38.80 56.62
C ASN A 42 -7.34 -38.69 55.62
N ASN A 43 -7.64 -38.28 54.38
CA ASN A 43 -6.69 -38.11 53.30
C ASN A 43 -7.05 -36.84 52.50
N PRO A 44 -6.83 -35.64 53.08
CA PRO A 44 -7.17 -34.41 52.40
C PRO A 44 -6.30 -34.26 51.15
N GLU A 45 -6.94 -34.04 50.00
CA GLU A 45 -6.22 -33.88 48.74
C GLU A 45 -5.50 -32.54 48.71
N ILE A 46 -6.17 -31.50 49.22
CA ILE A 46 -5.72 -30.12 49.20
C ILE A 46 -6.21 -29.43 50.47
N ILE A 47 -5.35 -28.64 51.10
CA ILE A 47 -5.58 -27.98 52.39
C ILE A 47 -5.40 -26.46 52.23
N ASN A 48 -6.17 -25.68 52.99
CA ASN A 48 -6.09 -24.21 53.11
C ASN A 48 -6.06 -23.50 51.75
N THR A 49 -6.90 -24.01 50.84
CA THR A 49 -7.01 -23.55 49.48
C THR A 49 -8.47 -23.45 49.12
N ILE A 50 -8.87 -22.39 48.43
CA ILE A 50 -10.21 -22.22 47.85
C ILE A 50 -10.05 -22.17 46.34
N TYR A 51 -10.81 -23.00 45.63
CA TYR A 51 -10.80 -22.95 44.17
C TYR A 51 -11.63 -21.80 43.61
N LEU A 52 -11.19 -21.28 42.47
CA LEU A 52 -12.01 -20.43 41.64
C LEU A 52 -13.28 -21.17 41.19
N LYS A 53 -14.37 -20.42 41.05
CA LYS A 53 -15.64 -20.93 40.55
C LYS A 53 -15.48 -21.45 39.12
N ASP A 54 -15.80 -22.72 38.88
CA ASP A 54 -15.49 -23.37 37.60
C ASP A 54 -16.57 -24.24 36.96
N SER A 55 -17.76 -24.34 37.54
CA SER A 55 -18.81 -25.12 36.92
C SER A 55 -20.18 -24.69 37.43
N HIS A 56 -21.22 -25.30 36.88
CA HIS A 56 -22.55 -25.24 37.50
C HIS A 56 -22.66 -26.12 38.74
N ASP A 57 -21.76 -27.09 38.91
CA ASP A 57 -21.80 -28.02 40.03
C ASP A 57 -21.07 -27.42 41.25
N PRO A 58 -21.71 -27.37 42.43
CA PRO A 58 -21.10 -26.83 43.62
C PRO A 58 -19.91 -27.69 44.06
N LEU A 59 -18.74 -27.05 44.21
CA LEU A 59 -17.58 -27.67 44.85
C LEU A 59 -17.84 -27.81 46.34
N LYS A 60 -17.61 -29.02 46.88
CA LYS A 60 -17.70 -29.30 48.31
C LYS A 60 -16.38 -28.97 48.99
N LEU A 61 -16.38 -27.93 49.82
CA LEU A 61 -15.23 -27.51 50.61
C LEU A 61 -15.54 -27.73 52.09
N TYR A 62 -14.74 -28.54 52.76
CA TYR A 62 -14.95 -28.86 54.17
C TYR A 62 -14.14 -27.93 55.05
N LEU A 63 -14.80 -27.32 56.03
CA LEU A 63 -14.17 -26.66 57.17
C LEU A 63 -14.10 -27.65 58.32
N LYS A 64 -12.89 -27.91 58.80
CA LYS A 64 -12.64 -28.65 60.03
C LYS A 64 -12.25 -27.66 61.11
N VAL A 65 -13.05 -27.54 62.17
CA VAL A 65 -12.67 -26.82 63.39
C VAL A 65 -12.38 -27.85 64.47
N PHE A 66 -11.26 -27.74 65.16
CA PHE A 66 -10.80 -28.77 66.09
C PHE A 66 -10.25 -28.16 67.38
N ASN A 67 -10.40 -28.91 68.45
CA ASN A 67 -9.88 -28.55 69.76
C ASN A 67 -8.40 -28.97 69.86
N ASP A 68 -7.48 -28.01 69.79
CA ASP A 68 -6.03 -28.21 69.91
C ASP A 68 -5.54 -28.07 71.36
N SER A 69 -6.46 -27.85 72.32
CA SER A 69 -6.12 -27.76 73.74
C SER A 69 -6.23 -29.10 74.46
N GLY A 70 -5.61 -29.18 75.64
CA GLY A 70 -5.72 -30.33 76.54
C GLY A 70 -7.02 -30.40 77.37
N GLU A 71 -7.95 -29.47 77.17
CA GLU A 71 -9.20 -29.35 77.94
C GLU A 71 -10.42 -29.46 77.02
N VAL A 72 -11.56 -29.90 77.54
CA VAL A 72 -12.82 -29.92 76.77
C VAL A 72 -13.28 -28.49 76.45
N VAL A 73 -13.76 -28.26 75.23
CA VAL A 73 -14.43 -27.01 74.83
C VAL A 73 -15.92 -27.31 74.68
N THR A 74 -16.79 -26.56 75.34
CA THR A 74 -18.25 -26.77 75.26
C THR A 74 -18.93 -25.59 74.58
N PHE A 75 -19.67 -25.87 73.51
CA PHE A 75 -20.62 -24.96 72.89
C PHE A 75 -21.97 -25.11 73.59
N LYS A 76 -22.46 -24.07 74.25
CA LYS A 76 -23.69 -24.12 75.05
C LYS A 76 -24.92 -24.28 74.18
N ASP A 77 -25.99 -24.85 74.74
CA ASP A 77 -27.29 -24.79 74.09
C ASP A 77 -27.76 -23.33 73.98
N PRO A 78 -27.98 -22.78 72.77
CA PRO A 78 -28.46 -21.41 72.60
C PRO A 78 -29.83 -21.15 73.23
N LYS A 79 -30.60 -22.20 73.55
CA LYS A 79 -31.92 -22.07 74.20
C LYS A 79 -31.84 -21.85 75.72
N GLY A 80 -30.65 -21.95 76.31
CA GLY A 80 -30.45 -21.92 77.76
C GLY A 80 -30.92 -23.22 78.43
N SER A 81 -30.47 -23.48 79.67
CA SER A 81 -30.85 -24.71 80.38
C SER A 81 -32.36 -24.76 80.66
N GLU A 82 -32.88 -25.98 80.87
CA GLU A 82 -34.29 -26.33 81.06
C GLU A 82 -35.04 -25.40 82.04
N ASN A 83 -35.59 -24.27 81.54
CA ASN A 83 -36.72 -23.46 82.01
C ASN A 83 -36.53 -21.97 81.65
N PRO A 84 -36.85 -21.54 80.41
CA PRO A 84 -36.84 -20.13 80.08
C PRO A 84 -37.97 -19.40 80.84
N PRO A 85 -37.77 -18.16 81.33
CA PRO A 85 -38.86 -17.34 81.82
C PRO A 85 -39.91 -17.18 80.72
N THR A 86 -41.18 -17.47 81.06
CA THR A 86 -42.32 -17.44 80.13
C THR A 86 -42.33 -16.15 79.30
N GLY A 87 -42.02 -16.26 78.00
CA GLY A 87 -42.05 -15.16 77.03
C GLY A 87 -40.74 -14.87 76.30
N SER A 88 -39.59 -15.43 76.71
CA SER A 88 -38.35 -15.32 75.93
C SER A 88 -38.34 -16.37 74.81
N VAL A 89 -38.67 -15.94 73.59
CA VAL A 89 -38.28 -16.68 72.39
C VAL A 89 -36.76 -16.56 72.31
N GLY A 90 -36.03 -17.64 72.59
CA GLY A 90 -34.59 -17.66 72.33
C GLY A 90 -34.38 -17.33 70.85
N ASP A 91 -33.57 -16.31 70.56
CA ASP A 91 -33.20 -16.04 69.18
C ASP A 91 -32.37 -17.24 68.71
N GLU A 92 -32.94 -18.07 67.86
CA GLU A 92 -32.24 -19.24 67.34
C GLU A 92 -31.34 -18.87 66.16
N THR A 93 -31.37 -17.61 65.70
CA THR A 93 -30.66 -17.13 64.52
C THR A 93 -29.19 -16.86 64.84
N ALA A 94 -28.28 -17.41 64.04
CA ALA A 94 -26.87 -17.08 64.12
C ALA A 94 -26.65 -15.58 63.79
N SER A 95 -25.89 -14.87 64.62
CA SER A 95 -25.57 -13.44 64.43
C SER A 95 -24.27 -13.06 65.14
N ALA A 96 -23.82 -11.82 64.97
CA ALA A 96 -22.63 -11.28 65.62
C ALA A 96 -22.62 -11.43 67.16
N THR A 97 -23.79 -11.38 67.80
CA THR A 97 -23.96 -11.53 69.26
C THR A 97 -24.45 -12.91 69.68
N ASN A 98 -24.82 -13.77 68.74
CA ASN A 98 -25.41 -15.09 69.00
C ASN A 98 -24.78 -16.14 68.09
N CYS A 99 -23.54 -16.51 68.40
CA CYS A 99 -22.77 -17.52 67.69
C CYS A 99 -21.79 -18.20 68.64
N HIS A 100 -21.49 -19.49 68.41
CA HIS A 100 -20.42 -20.18 69.13
C HIS A 100 -19.05 -19.78 68.59
N PHE A 101 -18.93 -19.64 67.28
CA PHE A 101 -17.76 -19.09 66.63
C PHE A 101 -18.16 -18.42 65.31
N HIS A 102 -17.26 -17.62 64.76
CA HIS A 102 -17.43 -17.07 63.42
C HIS A 102 -16.12 -17.07 62.64
N LEU A 103 -16.25 -17.06 61.32
CA LEU A 103 -15.12 -16.92 60.40
C LEU A 103 -15.11 -15.52 59.79
N HIS A 104 -13.97 -14.84 59.84
CA HIS A 104 -13.73 -13.60 59.12
C HIS A 104 -12.89 -13.86 57.88
N PHE A 105 -13.44 -13.51 56.72
CA PHE A 105 -12.74 -13.57 55.43
C PHE A 105 -12.47 -12.15 54.95
N GLU A 106 -11.21 -11.84 54.67
CA GLU A 106 -10.86 -10.56 54.04
C GLU A 106 -11.53 -10.42 52.65
N LYS A 107 -12.08 -9.23 52.34
CA LYS A 107 -12.79 -9.01 51.06
C LYS A 107 -11.89 -9.15 49.83
N ASP A 108 -10.59 -8.99 50.02
CA ASP A 108 -9.62 -9.14 48.95
C ASP A 108 -9.62 -10.55 48.36
N LEU A 109 -10.09 -11.58 49.09
CA LEU A 109 -10.31 -12.95 48.60
C LEU A 109 -11.37 -13.03 47.49
N GLY A 110 -12.25 -12.03 47.37
CA GLY A 110 -13.27 -11.95 46.33
C GLY A 110 -14.26 -13.10 46.35
N LEU A 111 -14.54 -13.63 47.54
CA LEU A 111 -15.66 -14.55 47.78
C LEU A 111 -16.96 -13.72 47.79
N ASN A 112 -18.08 -14.34 47.41
CA ASN A 112 -19.39 -13.72 47.49
C ASN A 112 -20.23 -14.44 48.57
N PRO A 113 -20.47 -13.82 49.74
CA PRO A 113 -21.18 -14.50 50.83
C PRO A 113 -22.62 -14.88 50.46
N HIS A 114 -23.27 -14.15 49.55
CA HIS A 114 -24.62 -14.47 49.06
C HIS A 114 -24.73 -15.78 48.28
N GLU A 115 -23.60 -16.32 47.80
CA GLU A 115 -23.57 -17.57 47.04
C GLU A 115 -23.15 -18.77 47.90
N ILE A 116 -22.72 -18.53 49.15
CA ILE A 116 -22.27 -19.59 50.04
C ILE A 116 -23.48 -20.34 50.59
N GLU A 117 -23.51 -21.65 50.38
CA GLU A 117 -24.51 -22.54 50.95
C GLU A 117 -23.84 -23.57 51.87
N ILE A 118 -24.56 -24.08 52.86
CA ILE A 118 -24.09 -25.18 53.72
C ILE A 118 -24.84 -26.44 53.34
N GLU A 119 -24.11 -27.53 53.08
CA GLU A 119 -24.74 -28.81 52.74
C GLU A 119 -25.56 -29.33 53.95
N PRO A 120 -26.84 -29.70 53.77
CA PRO A 120 -27.68 -30.18 54.88
C PRO A 120 -27.42 -31.67 55.19
N ASN A 121 -26.16 -32.03 55.44
CA ASN A 121 -25.76 -33.37 55.86
C ASN A 121 -25.92 -33.54 57.40
N PRO A 122 -25.84 -34.76 57.97
CA PRO A 122 -26.10 -34.98 59.38
C PRO A 122 -25.28 -34.12 60.36
N ASP A 123 -24.05 -33.77 59.98
CA ASP A 123 -23.14 -32.98 60.81
C ASP A 123 -23.35 -31.47 60.60
N SER A 124 -23.29 -31.03 59.33
CA SER A 124 -23.45 -29.62 58.93
C SER A 124 -24.86 -29.10 59.19
N GLY A 125 -25.87 -29.97 59.12
CA GLY A 125 -27.28 -29.65 59.38
C GLY A 125 -27.59 -29.36 60.86
N GLN A 126 -26.65 -29.59 61.79
CA GLN A 126 -26.78 -29.18 63.19
C GLN A 126 -26.45 -27.72 63.44
N TRP A 127 -25.93 -27.02 62.43
CA TRP A 127 -25.53 -25.62 62.53
C TRP A 127 -26.57 -24.71 61.89
N GLN A 128 -26.93 -23.64 62.60
CA GLN A 128 -27.49 -22.44 62.00
C GLN A 128 -26.34 -21.56 61.55
N VAL A 129 -26.41 -21.09 60.31
CA VAL A 129 -25.36 -20.30 59.67
C VAL A 129 -25.96 -19.04 59.09
N ASN A 130 -25.35 -17.91 59.40
CA ASN A 130 -25.71 -16.61 58.85
C ASN A 130 -24.43 -15.84 58.53
N TYR A 131 -24.53 -14.73 57.80
CA TYR A 131 -23.38 -13.90 57.47
C TYR A 131 -23.70 -12.43 57.56
N ASP A 132 -22.67 -11.62 57.78
CA ASP A 132 -22.69 -10.18 57.62
C ASP A 132 -21.61 -9.76 56.62
N ASP A 133 -21.96 -8.85 55.69
CA ASP A 133 -21.04 -8.33 54.67
C ASP A 133 -20.59 -6.91 55.02
N GLU A 134 -19.35 -6.78 55.50
CA GLU A 134 -18.75 -5.50 55.89
C GLU A 134 -17.84 -4.91 54.79
N PRO A 135 -17.40 -3.64 54.91
CA PRO A 135 -16.56 -3.02 53.87
C PRO A 135 -15.21 -3.71 53.64
N ASN A 136 -14.60 -4.29 54.68
CA ASN A 136 -13.23 -4.82 54.64
C ASN A 136 -13.15 -6.35 54.76
N PHE A 137 -14.17 -6.98 55.34
CA PHE A 137 -14.28 -8.42 55.51
C PHE A 137 -15.75 -8.82 55.39
N PHE A 138 -16.03 -10.12 55.27
CA PHE A 138 -17.35 -10.65 55.60
C PHE A 138 -17.20 -11.71 56.69
N ALA A 139 -18.19 -11.78 57.56
CA ALA A 139 -18.23 -12.72 58.67
C ALA A 139 -19.26 -13.81 58.40
N VAL A 140 -18.95 -15.06 58.75
CA VAL A 140 -19.90 -16.17 58.75
C VAL A 140 -20.05 -16.68 60.18
N TYR A 141 -21.24 -16.57 60.74
CA TYR A 141 -21.58 -16.93 62.12
C TYR A 141 -22.12 -18.35 62.20
N PHE A 142 -21.61 -19.13 63.15
CA PHE A 142 -22.00 -20.52 63.37
C PHE A 142 -22.62 -20.69 64.76
N LEU A 143 -23.86 -21.19 64.79
CA LEU A 143 -24.58 -21.49 66.02
C LEU A 143 -25.10 -22.94 65.99
N HIS A 144 -24.61 -23.79 66.87
CA HIS A 144 -25.05 -25.18 67.01
C HIS A 144 -26.44 -25.25 67.65
N LYS A 145 -27.31 -26.14 67.17
CA LYS A 145 -28.71 -26.24 67.61
C LYS A 145 -28.92 -26.81 69.02
N GLN A 146 -27.88 -27.41 69.60
CA GLN A 146 -27.88 -28.07 70.91
C GLN A 146 -26.52 -27.85 71.59
N GLU A 147 -26.38 -28.25 72.85
CA GLU A 147 -25.06 -28.30 73.48
C GLU A 147 -24.15 -29.28 72.70
N LEU A 148 -22.89 -28.87 72.46
CA LEU A 148 -21.86 -29.72 71.85
C LEU A 148 -20.57 -29.66 72.67
N LYS A 149 -20.11 -30.81 73.14
CA LYS A 149 -18.83 -30.97 73.84
C LYS A 149 -17.77 -31.46 72.88
N LEU A 150 -16.69 -30.69 72.76
CA LEU A 150 -15.54 -30.97 71.90
C LEU A 150 -14.36 -31.39 72.78
N GLU A 151 -14.20 -32.70 72.92
CA GLU A 151 -13.08 -33.31 73.66
C GLU A 151 -11.71 -32.89 73.08
N PRO A 152 -10.61 -33.00 73.84
CA PRO A 152 -9.27 -32.74 73.32
C PRO A 152 -9.00 -33.51 72.02
N HIS A 153 -8.57 -32.81 70.97
CA HIS A 153 -8.33 -33.31 69.60
C HIS A 153 -9.58 -33.75 68.82
N ALA A 154 -10.78 -33.62 69.40
CA ALA A 154 -12.01 -33.80 68.65
C ALA A 154 -12.23 -32.64 67.67
N ASN A 155 -13.03 -32.88 66.64
CA ASN A 155 -13.29 -31.91 65.59
C ASN A 155 -14.75 -31.89 65.16
N ILE A 156 -15.13 -30.78 64.54
CA ILE A 156 -16.38 -30.59 63.82
C ILE A 156 -16.07 -30.37 62.35
N THR A 157 -16.93 -30.90 61.48
CA THR A 157 -16.82 -30.71 60.04
C THR A 157 -18.08 -30.04 59.49
N ILE A 158 -17.89 -28.95 58.76
CA ILE A 158 -18.96 -28.20 58.08
C ILE A 158 -18.65 -28.16 56.58
N CYS A 159 -19.59 -28.62 55.76
CA CYS A 159 -19.44 -28.66 54.31
C CYS A 159 -20.05 -27.41 53.66
N PHE A 160 -19.19 -26.58 53.09
CA PHE A 160 -19.58 -25.48 52.23
C PHE A 160 -19.83 -25.96 50.80
N LEU A 161 -20.90 -25.45 50.21
CA LEU A 161 -21.20 -25.47 48.79
C LEU A 161 -20.98 -24.07 48.24
N ASN A 162 -20.38 -23.96 47.05
CA ASN A 162 -20.18 -22.69 46.34
C ASN A 162 -19.32 -21.64 47.07
N LEU A 163 -18.59 -22.02 48.14
CA LEU A 163 -17.53 -21.18 48.71
C LEU A 163 -16.36 -21.11 47.72
N THR A 164 -16.49 -20.21 46.76
CA THR A 164 -15.56 -20.05 45.63
C THR A 164 -15.26 -18.57 45.45
N ALA A 165 -14.05 -18.27 44.98
CA ALA A 165 -13.67 -16.90 44.67
C ALA A 165 -14.13 -16.52 43.26
N ASN A 166 -14.78 -15.37 43.15
CA ASN A 166 -15.24 -14.78 41.90
C ASN A 166 -14.16 -13.87 41.28
N ASN A 167 -13.20 -13.35 42.06
CA ASN A 167 -12.02 -12.66 41.53
C ASN A 167 -10.96 -13.70 41.13
N ARG A 168 -10.76 -13.89 39.82
CA ARG A 168 -9.97 -15.00 39.26
C ARG A 168 -8.45 -14.80 39.30
N THR A 169 -7.98 -13.98 40.24
CA THR A 169 -6.56 -13.76 40.51
C THR A 169 -6.10 -14.68 41.64
N VAL A 170 -4.99 -15.40 41.40
CA VAL A 170 -4.32 -16.18 42.44
C VAL A 170 -3.81 -15.22 43.51
N LYS A 171 -4.21 -15.46 44.75
CA LYS A 171 -3.85 -14.62 45.90
C LYS A 171 -3.87 -15.44 47.17
N THR A 172 -3.24 -14.91 48.19
CA THR A 172 -3.27 -15.46 49.54
C THR A 172 -3.76 -14.37 50.46
N SER A 173 -4.71 -14.69 51.32
CA SER A 173 -5.20 -13.79 52.36
C SER A 173 -5.46 -14.57 53.65
N ASN A 174 -5.63 -13.85 54.75
CA ASN A 174 -5.91 -14.48 56.03
C ASN A 174 -7.40 -14.74 56.19
N VAL A 175 -7.70 -15.88 56.78
CA VAL A 175 -9.01 -16.14 57.37
C VAL A 175 -8.81 -16.35 58.85
N GLU A 176 -9.75 -15.84 59.63
CA GLU A 176 -9.68 -15.89 61.09
C GLU A 176 -10.91 -16.60 61.62
N VAL A 177 -10.73 -17.53 62.56
CA VAL A 177 -11.82 -18.01 63.40
C VAL A 177 -11.78 -17.23 64.71
N LEU A 178 -12.93 -16.73 65.16
CA LEU A 178 -13.06 -16.09 66.46
C LEU A 178 -14.17 -16.74 67.26
N TYR A 179 -13.99 -16.81 68.57
CA TYR A 179 -14.90 -17.43 69.53
C TYR A 179 -14.63 -16.89 70.94
N GLY A 180 -15.56 -17.13 71.87
CA GLY A 180 -15.50 -16.53 73.21
C GLY A 180 -16.09 -15.12 73.25
N GLY A 181 -16.05 -14.48 74.42
CA GLY A 181 -16.59 -13.14 74.65
C GLY A 181 -18.12 -13.01 74.68
N LYS A 182 -18.86 -14.13 74.62
CA LYS A 182 -20.31 -14.13 74.36
C LYS A 182 -21.11 -15.11 75.24
N ASP A 183 -20.59 -15.56 76.38
CA ASP A 183 -21.24 -16.52 77.30
C ASP A 183 -21.83 -17.76 76.60
N LEU A 184 -21.28 -18.19 75.47
CA LEU A 184 -21.73 -19.34 74.66
C LEU A 184 -20.68 -20.43 74.51
N VAL A 185 -19.43 -20.18 74.94
CA VAL A 185 -18.32 -21.13 74.85
C VAL A 185 -17.62 -21.24 76.19
N TRP A 186 -17.51 -22.47 76.67
CA TRP A 186 -16.82 -22.83 77.92
C TRP A 186 -15.54 -23.62 77.63
N LYS A 187 -14.60 -23.55 78.58
CA LYS A 187 -13.41 -24.38 78.61
C LYS A 187 -13.30 -25.13 79.94
N GLY A 188 -12.75 -26.34 79.88
CA GLY A 188 -12.49 -27.16 81.05
C GLY A 188 -13.72 -27.89 81.58
N GLU A 189 -13.49 -28.85 82.48
CA GLU A 189 -14.57 -29.65 83.09
C GLU A 189 -15.46 -28.81 84.03
N ASP A 190 -14.90 -27.74 84.60
CA ASP A 190 -15.60 -26.82 85.51
C ASP A 190 -16.42 -25.72 84.80
N GLN A 191 -16.53 -25.78 83.46
CA GLN A 191 -17.31 -24.84 82.64
C GLN A 191 -16.92 -23.36 82.84
N GLU A 192 -15.63 -23.04 82.75
CA GLU A 192 -15.17 -21.65 82.81
C GLU A 192 -15.54 -20.91 81.50
N ASP A 193 -16.21 -19.75 81.64
CA ASP A 193 -16.51 -18.85 80.52
C ASP A 193 -15.22 -18.32 79.88
N ILE A 194 -15.17 -18.41 78.55
CA ILE A 194 -14.15 -17.71 77.78
C ILE A 194 -14.60 -16.25 77.64
N GLU A 195 -14.25 -15.41 78.63
CA GLU A 195 -14.68 -14.00 78.73
C GLU A 195 -14.12 -13.10 77.62
N ASP A 196 -12.93 -13.43 77.09
CA ASP A 196 -12.30 -12.69 76.00
C ASP A 196 -12.60 -13.34 74.65
N GLU A 197 -12.78 -12.54 73.59
CA GLU A 197 -12.84 -13.08 72.23
C GLU A 197 -11.42 -13.51 71.80
N ILE A 198 -11.24 -14.80 71.57
CA ILE A 198 -9.99 -15.41 71.11
C ILE A 198 -10.08 -15.58 69.60
N SER A 199 -8.96 -15.37 68.90
CA SER A 199 -8.86 -15.59 67.46
C SER A 199 -7.72 -16.55 67.12
N SER A 200 -7.92 -17.37 66.08
CA SER A 200 -6.87 -18.13 65.42
C SER A 200 -6.92 -17.82 63.92
N ARG A 201 -5.76 -17.73 63.27
CA ARG A 201 -5.66 -17.28 61.86
C ARG A 201 -4.90 -18.27 61.00
N ILE A 202 -5.36 -18.48 59.78
CA ILE A 202 -4.65 -19.25 58.74
C ILE A 202 -4.56 -18.45 57.45
N ALA A 203 -3.48 -18.67 56.69
CA ALA A 203 -3.38 -18.16 55.33
C ALA A 203 -4.09 -19.12 54.37
N ILE A 204 -5.03 -18.60 53.58
CA ILE A 204 -5.72 -19.35 52.52
C ILE A 204 -5.27 -18.87 51.16
N SER A 205 -4.94 -19.81 50.28
CA SER A 205 -4.66 -19.50 48.87
C SER A 205 -5.89 -19.70 48.00
N VAL A 206 -6.22 -18.70 47.19
CA VAL A 206 -7.20 -18.85 46.11
C VAL A 206 -6.44 -19.25 44.85
N ILE A 207 -6.75 -20.43 44.30
CA ILE A 207 -6.06 -20.94 43.10
C ILE A 207 -7.03 -21.51 42.07
N ASN A 208 -6.51 -21.76 40.88
CA ASN A 208 -7.22 -22.47 39.82
C ASN A 208 -7.18 -23.98 40.05
N HIS A 209 -8.10 -24.72 39.44
CA HIS A 209 -8.01 -26.17 39.44
C HIS A 209 -6.68 -26.65 38.80
N PRO A 210 -5.94 -27.58 39.42
CA PRO A 210 -4.66 -28.07 38.91
C PRO A 210 -4.74 -28.69 37.51
N SER A 211 -5.91 -29.20 37.11
CA SER A 211 -6.17 -29.73 35.77
C SER A 211 -6.20 -28.64 34.68
N LYS A 212 -6.44 -27.37 35.05
CA LYS A 212 -6.65 -26.26 34.12
C LYS A 212 -5.40 -25.42 33.89
N THR A 213 -4.37 -26.09 33.36
CA THR A 213 -3.10 -25.45 33.00
C THR A 213 -3.07 -24.86 31.59
N LYS A 214 -3.98 -25.27 30.71
CA LYS A 214 -4.05 -24.81 29.31
C LYS A 214 -5.48 -24.49 28.93
N ILE A 215 -5.77 -23.21 28.73
CA ILE A 215 -7.08 -22.79 28.24
C ILE A 215 -7.30 -23.27 26.79
N PRO A 216 -8.50 -23.75 26.42
CA PRO A 216 -8.87 -24.09 25.04
C PRO A 216 -9.11 -22.84 24.18
N LEU A 217 -8.33 -21.76 24.33
CA LEU A 217 -8.41 -20.60 23.44
C LEU A 217 -7.35 -20.69 22.33
N GLN A 218 -7.80 -20.47 21.10
CA GLN A 218 -6.92 -20.34 19.94
C GLN A 218 -7.23 -19.06 19.18
N PHE A 219 -6.20 -18.41 18.65
CA PHE A 219 -6.36 -17.30 17.73
C PHE A 219 -6.35 -17.78 16.29
N ARG A 220 -7.00 -17.02 15.41
CA ARG A 220 -6.92 -17.13 13.95
C ARG A 220 -6.78 -15.73 13.37
N VAL A 221 -5.93 -15.59 12.36
CA VAL A 221 -5.94 -14.40 11.51
C VAL A 221 -6.76 -14.77 10.27
N LEU A 222 -7.86 -14.06 10.03
CA LEU A 222 -8.67 -14.30 8.83
C LEU A 222 -8.08 -13.51 7.67
N GLY A 223 -7.65 -14.23 6.63
CA GLY A 223 -6.89 -13.65 5.52
C GLY A 223 -5.39 -13.73 5.76
N SER A 224 -4.68 -12.64 5.52
CA SER A 224 -3.23 -12.56 5.65
C SER A 224 -2.81 -12.01 7.01
N ASN A 225 -1.76 -12.58 7.61
CA ASN A 225 -1.09 -12.01 8.79
C ASN A 225 0.01 -10.99 8.42
N LYS A 226 0.10 -10.62 7.14
CA LYS A 226 1.05 -9.63 6.63
C LYS A 226 0.40 -8.26 6.51
N ILE A 227 1.16 -7.22 6.80
CA ILE A 227 0.78 -5.83 6.59
C ILE A 227 1.84 -5.12 5.73
N LEU A 228 1.38 -4.19 4.88
CA LEU A 228 2.25 -3.41 4.02
C LEU A 228 3.00 -2.35 4.85
N ASN A 229 4.33 -2.37 4.76
CA ASN A 229 5.23 -1.49 5.49
C ASN A 229 5.82 -0.42 4.57
N ASP A 230 5.04 0.63 4.30
CA ASP A 230 5.40 1.75 3.44
C ASP A 230 5.17 3.13 4.11
N GLY A 231 4.83 3.13 5.40
CA GLY A 231 4.58 4.33 6.19
C GLY A 231 3.30 5.09 5.87
N THR A 232 2.47 4.64 4.92
CA THR A 232 1.29 5.39 4.46
C THR A 232 0.03 4.55 4.30
N THR A 233 0.18 3.28 3.94
CA THR A 233 -0.93 2.37 3.70
C THR A 233 -1.66 2.04 5.00
N LYS A 234 -2.97 2.27 5.01
CA LYS A 234 -3.87 1.87 6.09
C LYS A 234 -4.20 0.40 5.96
N ASN A 235 -3.52 -0.45 6.72
CA ASN A 235 -3.75 -1.88 6.74
C ASN A 235 -4.99 -2.25 7.57
N THR A 236 -5.54 -3.44 7.27
CA THR A 236 -6.64 -4.05 8.00
C THR A 236 -6.27 -5.48 8.38
N LEU A 237 -6.58 -5.88 9.60
CA LEU A 237 -6.41 -7.25 10.09
C LEU A 237 -7.72 -7.71 10.74
N ILE A 238 -8.07 -8.97 10.55
CA ILE A 238 -9.20 -9.60 11.23
C ILE A 238 -8.66 -10.71 12.12
N LEU A 239 -8.79 -10.53 13.43
CA LEU A 239 -8.35 -11.49 14.43
C LEU A 239 -9.57 -12.17 15.02
N LYS A 240 -9.49 -13.48 15.23
CA LYS A 240 -10.55 -14.25 15.88
C LYS A 240 -9.96 -15.07 17.01
N VAL A 241 -10.47 -14.90 18.23
CA VAL A 241 -10.14 -15.76 19.36
C VAL A 241 -11.35 -16.66 19.60
N ILE A 242 -11.16 -17.98 19.56
CA ILE A 242 -12.22 -18.96 19.69
C ILE A 242 -11.93 -19.98 20.78
N ASN A 243 -12.99 -20.47 21.43
CA ASN A 243 -12.95 -21.71 22.19
C ASN A 243 -12.77 -22.88 21.21
N SER A 244 -11.56 -23.42 21.12
CA SER A 244 -11.16 -24.49 20.21
C SER A 244 -10.70 -25.68 21.04
N PRO A 245 -11.13 -26.92 20.71
CA PRO A 245 -10.84 -28.09 21.54
C PRO A 245 -9.34 -28.28 21.74
N LEU A 246 -8.96 -28.70 22.95
CA LEU A 246 -7.67 -29.33 23.19
C LEU A 246 -7.66 -30.68 22.44
N SER A 247 -6.48 -31.23 22.18
CA SER A 247 -6.26 -32.42 21.33
C SER A 247 -7.03 -33.70 21.71
N ASN A 248 -7.80 -33.68 22.81
CA ASN A 248 -8.59 -34.79 23.36
C ASN A 248 -10.10 -34.74 23.06
N ASN A 249 -10.58 -33.90 22.13
CA ASN A 249 -11.98 -33.84 21.63
C ASN A 249 -13.09 -33.50 22.65
N GLU A 250 -12.82 -33.47 23.95
CA GLU A 250 -13.76 -32.92 24.94
C GLU A 250 -13.76 -31.40 24.86
N ARG A 251 -14.95 -30.84 24.63
CA ARG A 251 -15.15 -29.40 24.44
C ARG A 251 -15.59 -28.80 25.76
N GLU A 252 -14.65 -28.26 26.51
CA GLU A 252 -14.99 -27.51 27.72
C GLU A 252 -15.75 -26.22 27.36
N ILE A 253 -16.81 -25.95 28.10
CA ILE A 253 -17.54 -24.68 28.03
C ILE A 253 -16.75 -23.65 28.83
N LEU A 254 -16.43 -22.51 28.20
CA LEU A 254 -15.74 -21.42 28.90
C LEU A 254 -16.75 -20.45 29.48
N SER A 255 -16.89 -20.43 30.80
CA SER A 255 -17.76 -19.49 31.51
C SER A 255 -17.22 -18.06 31.46
N LEU A 256 -18.09 -17.11 31.17
CA LEU A 256 -17.82 -15.68 31.10
C LEU A 256 -18.75 -14.91 32.04
N ASP A 257 -18.25 -13.80 32.58
CA ASP A 257 -19.04 -12.82 33.32
C ASP A 257 -18.54 -11.39 33.03
N GLN A 258 -19.11 -10.38 33.70
CA GLN A 258 -18.74 -8.98 33.47
C GLN A 258 -17.32 -8.61 33.94
N SER A 259 -16.61 -9.50 34.64
CA SER A 259 -15.19 -9.36 34.96
C SER A 259 -14.28 -9.97 33.89
N SER A 260 -14.81 -10.82 33.02
CA SER A 260 -14.06 -11.39 31.89
C SER A 260 -13.63 -10.29 30.92
N LYS A 261 -12.37 -10.33 30.48
CA LYS A 261 -11.82 -9.32 29.55
C LYS A 261 -10.93 -9.97 28.50
N PHE A 262 -11.07 -9.51 27.26
CA PHE A 262 -10.03 -9.65 26.24
C PHE A 262 -9.40 -8.29 26.01
N ILE A 263 -8.07 -8.20 26.09
CA ILE A 263 -7.33 -6.94 25.96
C ILE A 263 -6.34 -7.09 24.81
N VAL A 264 -6.58 -6.35 23.74
CA VAL A 264 -5.66 -6.26 22.60
C VAL A 264 -4.62 -5.20 22.91
N SER A 265 -3.35 -5.57 22.78
CA SER A 265 -2.23 -4.65 22.94
C SER A 265 -1.15 -4.88 21.89
N PHE A 266 -0.32 -3.86 21.68
CA PHE A 266 0.84 -3.91 20.79
C PHE A 266 2.12 -3.84 21.61
N GLU A 267 3.20 -4.44 21.08
CA GLU A 267 4.54 -4.27 21.64
C GLU A 267 4.88 -2.77 21.77
N GLN A 268 5.54 -2.40 22.87
CA GLN A 268 5.96 -1.03 23.16
C GLN A 268 7.45 -0.99 23.47
N GLY A 269 8.08 0.15 23.22
CA GLY A 269 9.48 0.40 23.54
C GLY A 269 10.29 0.90 22.36
N GLU A 270 11.62 0.81 22.49
CA GLU A 270 12.59 1.44 21.59
C GLU A 270 13.17 0.44 20.55
N HIS A 271 12.58 -0.74 20.41
CA HIS A 271 13.05 -1.81 19.52
C HIS A 271 12.22 -1.86 18.22
N PRO A 272 12.58 -1.10 17.17
CA PRO A 272 11.73 -0.92 15.98
C PRO A 272 11.50 -2.20 15.17
N ASP A 273 12.33 -3.22 15.36
CA ASP A 273 12.14 -4.56 14.79
C ASP A 273 10.98 -5.32 15.45
N ALA A 274 10.77 -5.15 16.75
CA ALA A 274 9.68 -5.78 17.49
C ALA A 274 8.33 -5.03 17.39
N LEU A 275 8.35 -3.71 17.12
CA LEU A 275 7.14 -2.88 17.05
C LEU A 275 6.29 -3.17 15.81
N VAL A 276 4.99 -3.42 16.00
CA VAL A 276 4.03 -3.46 14.87
C VAL A 276 3.94 -2.11 14.18
N ALA A 277 3.85 -1.03 14.95
CA ALA A 277 3.85 0.36 14.51
C ALA A 277 4.36 1.25 15.67
N THR A 278 4.73 2.49 15.37
CA THR A 278 5.11 3.46 16.42
C THR A 278 3.90 3.87 17.26
N THR A 279 4.12 4.31 18.51
CA THR A 279 3.03 4.80 19.39
C THR A 279 2.19 5.89 18.72
N SER A 280 2.82 6.81 17.98
CA SER A 280 2.12 7.85 17.23
C SER A 280 1.19 7.27 16.15
N GLN A 281 1.64 6.25 15.43
CA GLN A 281 0.82 5.55 14.43
C GLN A 281 -0.33 4.76 15.07
N LEU A 282 -0.11 4.18 16.26
CA LEU A 282 -1.16 3.45 16.99
C LEU A 282 -2.32 4.33 17.45
N ASN A 283 -2.11 5.65 17.64
CA ASN A 283 -3.18 6.57 18.01
C ASN A 283 -4.32 6.64 16.98
N ALA A 284 -4.06 6.31 15.71
CA ALA A 284 -5.06 6.30 14.65
C ALA A 284 -5.74 4.93 14.48
N VAL A 285 -5.25 3.89 15.14
CA VAL A 285 -5.77 2.52 15.02
C VAL A 285 -7.16 2.44 15.65
N GLN A 286 -8.06 1.71 14.99
CA GLN A 286 -9.37 1.38 15.51
C GLN A 286 -9.52 -0.13 15.57
N ILE A 287 -10.06 -0.64 16.69
CA ILE A 287 -10.36 -2.06 16.87
C ILE A 287 -11.83 -2.20 17.22
N ASN A 288 -12.59 -2.76 16.29
CA ASN A 288 -14.03 -2.97 16.44
C ASN A 288 -14.34 -4.46 16.57
N VAL A 289 -15.31 -4.81 17.41
CA VAL A 289 -15.84 -6.18 17.48
C VAL A 289 -16.93 -6.38 16.43
N LYS A 290 -17.00 -7.58 15.86
CA LYS A 290 -18.05 -7.95 14.89
C LYS A 290 -19.44 -8.04 15.51
N ASP A 291 -19.50 -8.53 16.75
CA ASP A 291 -20.72 -8.82 17.49
C ASP A 291 -20.85 -7.85 18.69
N PRO A 292 -21.24 -6.57 18.47
CA PRO A 292 -21.29 -5.55 19.53
C PRO A 292 -22.40 -5.75 20.56
N GLU A 293 -23.38 -6.62 20.26
CA GLU A 293 -24.42 -7.06 21.18
C GLU A 293 -23.90 -8.08 22.22
N ASP A 294 -22.78 -8.74 21.92
CA ASP A 294 -22.15 -9.72 22.80
C ASP A 294 -20.96 -9.14 23.55
N TRP A 295 -20.29 -8.15 22.97
CA TRP A 295 -19.06 -7.56 23.50
C TRP A 295 -19.14 -6.04 23.58
N ALA A 296 -18.83 -5.50 24.77
CA ALA A 296 -18.68 -4.08 25.01
C ALA A 296 -17.21 -3.67 24.83
N PRO A 297 -16.88 -2.84 23.82
CA PRO A 297 -15.54 -2.30 23.66
C PRO A 297 -15.30 -1.12 24.61
N GLU A 298 -14.10 -1.03 25.16
CA GLU A 298 -13.61 0.06 26.00
C GLU A 298 -12.19 0.44 25.55
N HIS A 299 -11.98 1.73 25.27
CA HIS A 299 -10.68 2.29 24.87
C HIS A 299 -10.52 3.70 25.44
N THR A 300 -9.40 3.93 26.11
CA THR A 300 -9.01 5.27 26.57
C THR A 300 -8.25 5.98 25.46
N THR A 301 -8.54 7.28 25.26
CA THR A 301 -7.83 8.11 24.27
C THR A 301 -6.31 8.00 24.41
N ASN A 302 -5.61 7.79 23.31
CA ASN A 302 -4.15 7.58 23.23
C ASN A 302 -3.62 6.31 23.94
N SER A 303 -4.50 5.40 24.36
CA SER A 303 -4.08 4.08 24.83
C SER A 303 -3.69 3.20 23.64
N THR A 304 -2.66 2.38 23.83
CA THR A 304 -2.24 1.30 22.93
C THR A 304 -2.92 -0.04 23.30
N GLN A 305 -3.92 0.00 24.18
CA GLN A 305 -4.68 -1.14 24.66
C GLN A 305 -6.17 -0.91 24.47
N TRP A 306 -6.85 -1.89 23.85
CA TRP A 306 -8.29 -1.94 23.67
C TRP A 306 -8.82 -3.12 24.43
N SER A 307 -9.90 -2.94 25.17
CA SER A 307 -10.46 -4.00 25.99
C SER A 307 -11.91 -4.30 25.65
N PHE A 308 -12.28 -5.56 25.79
CA PHE A 308 -13.57 -6.09 25.38
C PHE A 308 -14.12 -6.94 26.51
N THR A 309 -15.24 -6.51 27.08
CA THR A 309 -15.96 -7.19 28.16
C THR A 309 -17.22 -7.82 27.59
N PRO A 310 -17.56 -9.08 27.91
CA PRO A 310 -18.78 -9.69 27.41
C PRO A 310 -19.98 -8.96 28.03
N ARG A 311 -21.08 -8.79 27.30
CA ARG A 311 -22.32 -8.24 27.84
C ARG A 311 -23.07 -9.27 28.67
N ALA A 312 -24.04 -8.83 29.47
CA ALA A 312 -24.79 -9.69 30.39
C ALA A 312 -25.51 -10.87 29.70
N SER A 313 -25.79 -10.75 28.40
CA SER A 313 -26.33 -11.82 27.54
C SER A 313 -25.34 -12.96 27.29
N LEU A 314 -24.04 -12.67 27.21
CA LEU A 314 -22.99 -13.64 26.88
C LEU A 314 -22.35 -14.21 28.15
N LYS A 315 -22.88 -15.34 28.62
CA LYS A 315 -22.42 -16.01 29.85
C LYS A 315 -21.38 -17.11 29.62
N GLN A 316 -21.18 -17.52 28.37
CA GLN A 316 -20.27 -18.62 28.05
C GLN A 316 -19.84 -18.61 26.58
N LEU A 317 -18.69 -19.24 26.29
CA LEU A 317 -18.27 -19.60 24.95
C LEU A 317 -18.32 -21.12 24.81
N THR A 318 -19.21 -21.60 23.96
CA THR A 318 -19.18 -23.00 23.50
C THR A 318 -18.18 -23.17 22.36
N ALA A 319 -17.90 -24.41 21.95
CA ALA A 319 -16.89 -24.69 20.94
C ALA A 319 -17.15 -23.95 19.61
N GLY A 320 -16.12 -23.28 19.11
CA GLY A 320 -16.13 -22.46 17.90
C GLY A 320 -16.63 -21.02 18.12
N GLN A 321 -17.26 -20.73 19.27
CA GLN A 321 -17.64 -19.37 19.65
C GLN A 321 -16.44 -18.60 20.21
N GLY A 322 -16.53 -17.28 20.17
CA GLY A 322 -15.50 -16.40 20.68
C GLY A 322 -15.70 -14.98 20.18
N ILE A 323 -14.60 -14.23 20.07
CA ILE A 323 -14.60 -12.83 19.68
C ILE A 323 -13.88 -12.65 18.34
N GLU A 324 -14.49 -11.89 17.43
CA GLU A 324 -13.90 -11.49 16.14
C GLU A 324 -13.67 -9.97 16.13
N LEU A 325 -12.42 -9.57 15.90
CA LEU A 325 -11.89 -8.23 16.04
C LEU A 325 -11.39 -7.73 14.69
N LEU A 326 -11.91 -6.59 14.25
CA LEU A 326 -11.51 -5.88 13.05
C LEU A 326 -10.59 -4.72 13.44
N ILE A 327 -9.30 -4.86 13.14
CA ILE A 327 -8.27 -3.81 13.32
C ILE A 327 -8.15 -3.04 12.01
N THR A 328 -8.37 -1.73 12.04
CA THR A 328 -8.27 -0.84 10.86
C THR A 328 -7.35 0.35 11.12
N ASN A 329 -7.03 1.08 10.04
CA ASN A 329 -6.15 2.25 10.05
C ASN A 329 -4.73 1.97 10.58
N LEU A 330 -4.28 0.71 10.51
CA LEU A 330 -2.94 0.33 10.95
C LEU A 330 -1.89 0.73 9.91
N VAL A 331 -1.21 1.83 10.16
CA VAL A 331 -0.06 2.29 9.37
C VAL A 331 1.22 1.91 10.08
N THR A 332 2.22 1.44 9.35
CA THR A 332 3.53 1.12 9.93
C THR A 332 4.66 1.64 9.05
N SER A 333 5.68 2.17 9.71
CA SER A 333 6.98 2.55 9.15
C SER A 333 8.12 1.99 10.02
N SER A 334 7.81 0.98 10.85
CA SER A 334 8.79 0.30 11.70
C SER A 334 9.73 -0.56 10.85
N ALA A 335 10.75 -1.17 11.46
CA ALA A 335 11.61 -2.09 10.71
C ALA A 335 10.79 -3.30 10.24
N SER A 336 10.97 -3.68 8.97
CA SER A 336 10.33 -4.85 8.36
C SER A 336 10.73 -6.14 9.09
N GLY A 337 9.83 -7.11 9.11
CA GLY A 337 10.01 -8.38 9.82
C GLY A 337 8.81 -8.75 10.69
N LEU A 338 9.00 -9.75 11.54
CA LEU A 338 7.97 -10.22 12.46
C LEU A 338 7.79 -9.24 13.62
N ALA A 339 6.55 -9.04 14.03
CA ALA A 339 6.14 -8.38 15.27
C ALA A 339 4.94 -9.13 15.85
N CYS A 340 4.50 -8.73 17.04
CA CYS A 340 3.39 -9.39 17.71
C CYS A 340 2.28 -8.41 18.09
N ILE A 341 1.05 -8.86 17.91
CA ILE A 341 -0.12 -8.33 18.61
C ILE A 341 -0.39 -9.29 19.77
N TYR A 342 -0.68 -8.76 20.94
CA TYR A 342 -1.03 -9.56 22.11
C TYR A 342 -2.52 -9.47 22.37
N ILE A 343 -3.12 -10.59 22.74
CA ILE A 343 -4.45 -10.62 23.33
C ILE A 343 -4.31 -11.24 24.71
N ASP A 344 -4.33 -10.40 25.73
CA ASP A 344 -4.47 -10.85 27.11
C ASP A 344 -5.91 -11.25 27.35
N TYR A 345 -6.13 -12.38 28.01
CA TYR A 345 -7.44 -12.81 28.48
C TYR A 345 -7.41 -12.86 30.00
N GLN A 346 -8.47 -12.33 30.59
CA GLN A 346 -8.63 -12.24 32.04
C GLN A 346 -9.97 -12.82 32.43
N ASN A 347 -9.99 -13.52 33.56
CA ASN A 347 -11.17 -14.10 34.17
C ASN A 347 -12.02 -14.92 33.17
N VAL A 348 -11.44 -15.90 32.45
CA VAL A 348 -12.14 -16.78 31.48
C VAL A 348 -12.21 -18.22 31.99
N GLY A 349 -13.39 -18.75 32.29
CA GLY A 349 -13.55 -19.93 33.18
C GLY A 349 -12.72 -19.83 34.47
N SER A 350 -12.40 -20.95 35.12
CA SER A 350 -11.38 -20.95 36.19
C SER A 350 -9.93 -20.97 35.66
N TYR A 351 -9.73 -20.68 34.38
CA TYR A 351 -8.39 -20.72 33.81
C TYR A 351 -7.57 -19.53 34.30
N PRO A 352 -6.26 -19.72 34.51
CA PRO A 352 -5.37 -18.60 34.80
C PRO A 352 -5.44 -17.57 33.68
N ASP A 353 -5.38 -16.29 34.06
CA ASP A 353 -5.13 -15.21 33.12
C ASP A 353 -3.90 -15.53 32.27
N GLY A 354 -3.95 -15.12 31.01
CA GLY A 354 -2.85 -15.41 30.10
C GLY A 354 -2.88 -14.57 28.85
N ARG A 355 -1.95 -14.90 27.95
CA ARG A 355 -1.68 -14.12 26.75
C ARG A 355 -1.63 -15.01 25.52
N LEU A 356 -2.35 -14.60 24.48
CA LEU A 356 -2.17 -15.10 23.13
C LEU A 356 -1.20 -14.17 22.39
N VAL A 357 -0.18 -14.75 21.76
CA VAL A 357 0.83 -14.03 20.99
C VAL A 357 0.55 -14.24 19.50
N ILE A 358 0.22 -13.17 18.79
CA ILE A 358 -0.24 -13.22 17.41
C ILE A 358 0.84 -12.63 16.51
N PRO A 359 1.60 -13.46 15.76
CA PRO A 359 2.65 -12.97 14.90
C PRO A 359 2.08 -12.30 13.65
N ILE A 360 2.50 -11.06 13.43
CA ILE A 360 2.23 -10.29 12.22
C ILE A 360 3.54 -9.96 11.51
N GLU A 361 3.51 -9.91 10.19
CA GLU A 361 4.70 -9.67 9.37
C GLU A 361 4.57 -8.32 8.65
N LYS A 362 5.50 -7.40 8.94
CA LYS A 362 5.63 -6.12 8.26
C LYS A 362 6.49 -6.32 7.01
N THR A 363 5.91 -6.12 5.83
CA THR A 363 6.55 -6.46 4.55
C THR A 363 6.31 -5.39 3.49
N PRO A 364 7.26 -5.14 2.58
CA PRO A 364 7.04 -4.29 1.40
C PRO A 364 6.16 -4.97 0.33
N LEU A 365 5.92 -6.28 0.44
CA LEU A 365 5.14 -7.08 -0.49
C LEU A 365 3.97 -7.75 0.23
N LEU A 366 2.75 -7.49 -0.24
CA LEU A 366 1.52 -8.06 0.31
C LEU A 366 0.93 -9.13 -0.62
N TYR A 367 0.48 -10.25 -0.06
CA TYR A 367 -0.35 -11.23 -0.74
C TYR A 367 -1.81 -11.04 -0.31
N SER A 368 -2.71 -10.91 -1.28
CA SER A 368 -4.16 -10.82 -1.05
C SER A 368 -4.88 -11.81 -1.97
N GLY A 369 -5.38 -12.90 -1.39
CA GLY A 369 -5.91 -14.03 -2.17
C GLY A 369 -4.84 -14.61 -3.10
N GLU A 370 -5.10 -14.57 -4.41
CA GLU A 370 -4.17 -15.04 -5.45
C GLU A 370 -3.32 -13.92 -6.09
N ASN A 371 -3.35 -12.71 -5.52
CA ASN A 371 -2.71 -11.52 -6.08
C ASN A 371 -1.57 -11.01 -5.18
N VAL A 372 -0.58 -10.38 -5.80
CA VAL A 372 0.55 -9.71 -5.16
C VAL A 372 0.45 -8.20 -5.34
N GLY A 373 0.55 -7.45 -4.24
CA GLY A 373 0.62 -6.00 -4.22
C GLY A 373 1.98 -5.51 -3.73
N ILE A 374 2.52 -4.48 -4.40
CA ILE A 374 3.68 -3.70 -3.95
C ILE A 374 3.23 -2.23 -3.93
N GLY A 375 3.27 -1.59 -2.75
CA GLY A 375 2.73 -0.23 -2.58
C GLY A 375 1.19 -0.14 -2.65
N ILE A 376 0.50 -1.28 -2.57
CA ILE A 376 -0.96 -1.37 -2.58
C ILE A 376 -1.43 -2.60 -1.81
N ASN A 377 -2.47 -2.45 -0.98
CA ASN A 377 -3.02 -3.54 -0.16
C ASN A 377 -4.29 -4.20 -0.73
N ASN A 378 -4.85 -3.66 -1.81
CA ASN A 378 -5.97 -4.24 -2.56
C ASN A 378 -5.63 -4.41 -4.06
N PRO A 379 -4.71 -5.32 -4.42
CA PRO A 379 -4.27 -5.50 -5.80
C PRO A 379 -5.40 -6.00 -6.72
N GLN A 380 -5.59 -5.32 -7.87
CA GLN A 380 -6.62 -5.62 -8.88
C GLN A 380 -6.12 -6.53 -10.03
N ALA A 381 -4.87 -7.00 -9.92
CA ALA A 381 -4.22 -7.87 -10.88
C ALA A 381 -3.31 -8.86 -10.13
N LYS A 382 -2.91 -9.95 -10.79
CA LYS A 382 -2.02 -10.98 -10.22
C LYS A 382 -0.73 -10.40 -9.63
N LEU A 383 -0.17 -9.39 -10.30
CA LEU A 383 0.88 -8.52 -9.76
C LEU A 383 0.46 -7.07 -10.00
N HIS A 384 0.33 -6.29 -8.93
CA HIS A 384 0.01 -4.86 -8.98
C HIS A 384 1.09 -4.07 -8.24
N VAL A 385 1.87 -3.28 -8.99
CA VAL A 385 2.85 -2.34 -8.44
C VAL A 385 2.25 -0.95 -8.52
N ASN A 386 2.17 -0.25 -7.39
CA ASN A 386 1.60 1.09 -7.29
C ASN A 386 2.60 2.08 -6.68
N GLY A 387 2.64 3.31 -7.19
CA GLY A 387 3.39 4.41 -6.57
C GLY A 387 4.92 4.35 -6.66
N GLY A 388 5.50 3.52 -7.54
CA GLY A 388 6.95 3.40 -7.70
C GLY A 388 7.38 2.75 -9.01
N ASP A 389 8.69 2.60 -9.18
CA ASP A 389 9.30 1.99 -10.37
C ASP A 389 9.32 0.46 -10.31
N ALA A 390 9.13 -0.19 -11.45
CA ALA A 390 9.38 -1.62 -11.62
C ALA A 390 10.65 -1.82 -12.47
N VAL A 391 11.78 -2.13 -11.82
CA VAL A 391 13.05 -2.41 -12.49
C VAL A 391 13.21 -3.91 -12.73
N ILE A 392 13.24 -4.32 -14.01
CA ILE A 392 13.40 -5.72 -14.41
C ILE A 392 14.72 -5.84 -15.17
N SER A 393 15.71 -6.49 -14.55
CA SER A 393 17.03 -6.73 -15.16
C SER A 393 17.01 -7.86 -16.19
N GLY A 394 16.07 -8.80 -16.03
CA GLY A 394 15.83 -9.94 -16.90
C GLY A 394 15.00 -9.61 -18.15
N LYS A 395 14.36 -10.64 -18.71
CA LYS A 395 13.46 -10.49 -19.86
C LYS A 395 12.01 -10.37 -19.38
N VAL A 396 11.26 -9.45 -19.97
CA VAL A 396 9.80 -9.34 -19.84
C VAL A 396 9.16 -10.02 -21.05
N ALA A 397 8.38 -11.06 -20.81
CA ALA A 397 7.68 -11.81 -21.83
C ALA A 397 6.16 -11.59 -21.69
N ILE A 398 5.48 -11.30 -22.79
CA ILE A 398 4.03 -11.18 -22.86
C ILE A 398 3.54 -12.12 -23.97
N GLY A 399 2.71 -13.10 -23.64
CA GLY A 399 2.22 -14.11 -24.60
C GLY A 399 3.24 -15.16 -25.06
N THR A 400 4.38 -15.28 -24.36
CA THR A 400 5.40 -16.32 -24.61
C THR A 400 6.14 -16.69 -23.33
N THR A 401 6.61 -17.93 -23.24
CA THR A 401 7.46 -18.41 -22.14
C THR A 401 8.95 -18.44 -22.50
N THR A 402 9.30 -18.19 -23.77
CA THR A 402 10.67 -18.23 -24.29
C THR A 402 11.03 -16.88 -24.95
N PRO A 403 11.25 -15.81 -24.16
CA PRO A 403 11.54 -14.49 -24.71
C PRO A 403 12.90 -14.45 -25.45
N ALA A 404 12.89 -14.02 -26.72
CA ALA A 404 14.12 -13.88 -27.50
C ALA A 404 14.91 -12.62 -27.10
N ALA A 405 14.22 -11.52 -26.76
CA ALA A 405 14.80 -10.22 -26.37
C ALA A 405 14.45 -9.81 -24.92
N LYS A 406 15.01 -8.70 -24.43
CA LYS A 406 14.70 -8.15 -23.10
C LYS A 406 13.22 -7.80 -22.91
N LEU A 407 12.55 -7.32 -23.95
CA LEU A 407 11.10 -7.21 -24.00
C LEU A 407 10.64 -8.01 -25.23
N HIS A 408 9.80 -9.02 -25.04
CA HIS A 408 9.23 -9.83 -26.12
C HIS A 408 7.72 -9.95 -25.93
N VAL A 409 6.95 -9.41 -26.86
CA VAL A 409 5.49 -9.53 -26.93
C VAL A 409 5.16 -10.44 -28.11
N ASN A 410 4.42 -11.53 -27.87
CA ASN A 410 4.05 -12.52 -28.88
C ASN A 410 2.53 -12.74 -28.90
N GLY A 411 1.89 -12.60 -30.07
CA GLY A 411 0.47 -12.93 -30.25
C GLY A 411 -0.54 -11.91 -29.68
N GLY A 412 -0.19 -10.62 -29.61
CA GLY A 412 -1.11 -9.56 -29.20
C GLY A 412 -0.57 -8.16 -29.53
N ASP A 413 -1.33 -7.12 -29.18
CA ASP A 413 -0.97 -5.72 -29.44
C ASP A 413 -0.10 -5.12 -28.33
N ALA A 414 0.87 -4.30 -28.71
CA ALA A 414 1.62 -3.44 -27.78
C ALA A 414 1.15 -1.99 -27.96
N VAL A 415 0.27 -1.52 -27.07
CA VAL A 415 -0.24 -0.15 -27.10
C VAL A 415 0.66 0.75 -26.25
N ILE A 416 1.31 1.74 -26.87
CA ILE A 416 2.14 2.74 -26.20
C ILE A 416 1.59 4.12 -26.53
N SER A 417 0.94 4.77 -25.56
CA SER A 417 0.35 6.11 -25.75
C SER A 417 1.41 7.23 -25.78
N GLY A 418 2.61 6.96 -25.27
CA GLY A 418 3.77 7.85 -25.31
C GLY A 418 4.65 7.66 -26.55
N LYS A 419 5.82 8.30 -26.56
CA LYS A 419 6.81 8.14 -27.63
C LYS A 419 7.66 6.89 -27.40
N VAL A 420 7.96 6.16 -28.47
CA VAL A 420 8.90 5.01 -28.44
C VAL A 420 10.28 5.47 -28.89
N GLY A 421 11.31 5.21 -28.07
CA GLY A 421 12.71 5.43 -28.45
C GLY A 421 13.34 4.15 -29.01
N ILE A 422 13.81 4.19 -30.26
CA ILE A 422 14.64 3.13 -30.86
C ILE A 422 16.04 3.70 -31.03
N GLY A 423 17.02 3.19 -30.26
CA GLY A 423 18.39 3.69 -30.27
C GLY A 423 18.60 5.08 -29.62
N THR A 424 17.60 5.59 -28.88
CA THR A 424 17.65 6.89 -28.19
C THR A 424 16.89 6.86 -26.87
N THR A 425 17.31 7.68 -25.90
CA THR A 425 16.63 7.89 -24.61
C THR A 425 15.77 9.15 -24.58
N THR A 426 15.82 9.98 -25.64
CA THR A 426 15.08 11.24 -25.75
C THR A 426 14.25 11.27 -27.04
N PRO A 427 13.25 10.37 -27.17
CA PRO A 427 12.43 10.33 -28.38
C PRO A 427 11.72 11.68 -28.59
N LYS A 428 12.08 12.40 -29.66
CA LYS A 428 11.46 13.70 -30.00
C LYS A 428 10.21 13.55 -30.86
N ILE A 429 10.13 12.45 -31.61
CA ILE A 429 9.06 12.15 -32.55
C ILE A 429 8.04 11.22 -31.87
N HIS A 430 6.75 11.54 -31.95
CA HIS A 430 5.70 10.52 -31.81
C HIS A 430 5.79 9.68 -33.09
N LEU A 431 6.43 8.53 -33.01
CA LEU A 431 6.53 7.63 -34.15
C LEU A 431 5.10 7.16 -34.49
N ALA A 432 4.44 7.83 -35.43
CA ALA A 432 3.16 7.38 -35.97
C ALA A 432 3.43 6.18 -36.89
N ILE A 433 3.46 4.99 -36.29
CA ILE A 433 3.21 3.74 -36.99
C ILE A 433 1.81 3.33 -36.52
N GLY A 434 0.81 3.43 -37.39
CA GLY A 434 -0.52 2.89 -37.12
C GLY A 434 -1.69 3.87 -36.95
N ASP A 435 -1.57 5.15 -37.32
CA ASP A 435 -2.78 5.87 -37.75
C ASP A 435 -3.09 5.43 -39.19
N ASN A 436 -4.34 5.05 -39.45
CA ASN A 436 -4.86 4.57 -40.72
C ASN A 436 -4.68 5.62 -41.84
N ASP A 437 -4.43 6.87 -41.44
CA ASP A 437 -4.42 8.01 -42.33
C ASP A 437 -3.08 8.78 -42.36
N THR A 438 -2.26 8.79 -41.29
CA THR A 438 -1.02 9.60 -41.24
C THR A 438 0.15 8.90 -40.54
N GLY A 439 1.27 8.65 -41.22
CA GLY A 439 2.44 7.99 -40.60
C GLY A 439 3.44 7.35 -41.58
N LEU A 440 4.39 6.57 -41.04
CA LEU A 440 5.24 5.67 -41.82
C LEU A 440 4.48 4.36 -42.05
N HIS A 441 4.15 4.06 -43.31
CA HIS A 441 3.45 2.84 -43.71
C HIS A 441 4.43 1.91 -44.44
N LEU A 442 4.67 0.74 -43.86
CA LEU A 442 5.39 -0.33 -44.52
C LEU A 442 4.34 -1.20 -45.24
N GLU A 443 4.24 -1.06 -46.55
CA GLU A 443 3.23 -1.76 -47.37
C GLU A 443 3.55 -3.26 -47.44
N ASP A 444 4.85 -3.59 -47.50
CA ASP A 444 5.42 -4.93 -47.44
C ASP A 444 6.90 -4.85 -47.02
N SER A 445 7.63 -5.96 -47.02
CA SER A 445 9.05 -6.00 -46.63
C SER A 445 10.01 -5.09 -47.44
N GLN A 446 9.56 -4.53 -48.55
CA GLN A 446 10.39 -3.82 -49.54
C GLN A 446 9.91 -2.38 -49.81
N ASN A 447 8.68 -2.01 -49.45
CA ASN A 447 8.08 -0.73 -49.80
C ASN A 447 7.70 0.11 -48.57
N LEU A 448 8.35 1.27 -48.41
CA LEU A 448 8.07 2.24 -47.33
C LEU A 448 7.40 3.51 -47.88
N SER A 449 6.33 3.96 -47.25
CA SER A 449 5.63 5.19 -47.59
C SER A 449 5.36 6.12 -46.39
N LEU A 450 5.20 7.41 -46.68
CA LEU A 450 4.70 8.44 -45.77
C LEU A 450 3.25 8.75 -46.13
N MET A 451 2.33 8.44 -45.23
CA MET A 451 0.90 8.69 -45.36
C MET A 451 0.51 10.00 -44.67
N VAL A 452 -0.44 10.75 -45.23
CA VAL A 452 -1.09 11.92 -44.58
C VAL A 452 -2.57 11.96 -44.97
N LYS A 453 -3.47 11.87 -43.98
CA LYS A 453 -4.94 11.81 -44.13
C LYS A 453 -5.41 10.78 -45.17
N GLY A 454 -4.85 9.57 -45.13
CA GLY A 454 -5.19 8.42 -45.96
C GLY A 454 -4.56 8.46 -47.34
N LYS A 455 -3.65 9.41 -47.58
CA LYS A 455 -3.00 9.61 -48.88
C LYS A 455 -1.49 9.44 -48.75
N GLN A 456 -0.92 8.57 -49.58
CA GLN A 456 0.52 8.42 -49.76
C GLN A 456 1.13 9.71 -50.32
N ARG A 457 2.09 10.30 -49.60
CA ARG A 457 2.79 11.55 -49.94
C ARG A 457 4.22 11.33 -50.42
N VAL A 458 4.91 10.36 -49.84
CA VAL A 458 6.23 9.91 -50.28
C VAL A 458 6.22 8.40 -50.30
N ALA A 459 6.80 7.76 -51.31
CA ALA A 459 7.10 6.35 -51.30
C ALA A 459 8.50 6.07 -51.79
N MET A 460 9.10 5.04 -51.21
CA MET A 460 10.43 4.55 -51.53
C MET A 460 10.28 3.09 -51.95
N PRO A 461 9.87 2.83 -53.20
CA PRO A 461 9.65 1.47 -53.66
C PRO A 461 10.98 0.79 -53.98
N ASP A 462 11.09 -0.50 -53.71
CA ASP A 462 12.32 -1.24 -53.98
C ASP A 462 12.69 -1.21 -55.48
N GLY A 463 13.97 -0.95 -55.75
CA GLY A 463 14.52 -0.81 -57.11
C GLY A 463 13.96 0.35 -57.94
N LYS A 464 13.17 1.27 -57.37
CA LYS A 464 12.53 2.39 -58.09
C LYS A 464 12.90 3.76 -57.48
N PRO A 465 12.78 4.85 -58.27
CA PRO A 465 12.94 6.20 -57.75
C PRO A 465 11.91 6.53 -56.65
N VAL A 466 12.29 7.40 -55.71
CA VAL A 466 11.39 7.95 -54.71
C VAL A 466 10.25 8.69 -55.39
N VAL A 467 9.01 8.33 -55.05
CA VAL A 467 7.79 8.95 -55.60
C VAL A 467 7.26 9.94 -54.59
N ILE A 468 7.06 11.20 -55.00
CA ILE A 468 6.45 12.25 -54.17
C ILE A 468 5.13 12.67 -54.81
N SER A 469 4.04 12.61 -54.05
CA SER A 469 2.69 12.97 -54.53
C SER A 469 2.28 14.35 -54.00
N GLY A 470 1.71 15.18 -54.88
CA GLY A 470 1.27 16.54 -54.53
C GLY A 470 2.30 17.65 -54.79
N GLY A 471 3.39 17.36 -55.52
CA GLY A 471 4.43 18.32 -55.88
C GLY A 471 5.60 18.31 -54.90
N LEU A 472 6.82 18.50 -55.42
CA LEU A 472 8.04 18.68 -54.65
C LEU A 472 8.44 20.16 -54.76
N ALA A 473 8.33 20.91 -53.67
CA ALA A 473 8.86 22.27 -53.60
C ALA A 473 10.35 22.20 -53.22
N VAL A 474 11.23 22.61 -54.13
CA VAL A 474 12.67 22.72 -53.88
C VAL A 474 12.98 24.20 -53.68
N GLY A 475 13.58 24.56 -52.54
CA GLY A 475 13.92 25.96 -52.22
C GLY A 475 14.96 26.54 -53.19
N ARG A 476 14.91 27.86 -53.44
CA ARG A 476 15.79 28.57 -54.40
C ARG A 476 17.29 28.42 -54.12
N ASP A 477 17.67 28.04 -52.89
CA ASP A 477 19.06 27.85 -52.46
C ASP A 477 19.55 26.40 -52.60
N SER A 478 18.83 25.54 -53.30
CA SER A 478 19.23 24.15 -53.53
C SER A 478 20.27 24.07 -54.64
N THR A 479 21.53 23.89 -54.26
CA THR A 479 22.71 24.09 -55.13
C THR A 479 22.98 22.97 -56.16
N SER A 480 22.09 21.99 -56.32
CA SER A 480 22.27 20.92 -57.31
C SER A 480 20.94 20.28 -57.73
N ILE A 481 20.25 20.87 -58.70
CA ILE A 481 19.22 20.15 -59.49
C ILE A 481 19.89 19.77 -60.82
N GLU A 482 20.81 18.81 -60.78
CA GLU A 482 21.22 18.12 -62.01
C GLU A 482 20.22 17.00 -62.30
N ARG A 483 19.34 17.25 -63.27
CA ARG A 483 18.50 16.24 -63.96
C ARG A 483 17.68 15.31 -63.04
N ILE A 484 16.59 15.83 -62.47
CA ILE A 484 15.40 15.01 -62.16
C ILE A 484 14.32 15.34 -63.20
N LEU A 485 14.55 14.95 -64.45
CA LEU A 485 13.57 15.07 -65.55
C LEU A 485 13.30 13.69 -66.14
N CYS A 486 12.62 12.85 -65.36
CA CYS A 486 11.90 11.67 -65.86
C CYS A 486 10.50 11.55 -65.23
N GLY A 487 9.99 12.60 -64.59
CA GLY A 487 8.69 12.60 -63.93
C GLY A 487 7.91 13.87 -64.20
N LYS A 488 6.71 13.70 -64.74
CA LYS A 488 5.69 14.72 -65.03
C LYS A 488 5.54 15.72 -63.87
N VAL A 489 5.94 16.97 -64.06
CA VAL A 489 5.57 18.08 -63.15
C VAL A 489 4.11 18.40 -63.42
N VAL A 490 3.22 18.00 -62.51
CA VAL A 490 1.81 18.42 -62.53
C VAL A 490 1.72 19.69 -61.68
N VAL A 491 1.70 20.85 -62.33
CA VAL A 491 1.28 22.10 -61.69
C VAL A 491 -0.22 21.98 -61.43
N ARG A 492 -0.64 21.95 -60.15
CA ARG A 492 -2.06 22.02 -59.83
C ARG A 492 -2.52 23.47 -59.85
N GLU A 493 -3.71 23.71 -60.40
CA GLU A 493 -4.34 25.04 -60.50
C GLU A 493 -4.83 25.61 -59.14
N ASP A 494 -4.80 24.81 -58.06
CA ASP A 494 -5.29 25.18 -56.72
C ASP A 494 -4.27 25.96 -55.86
N ILE A 495 -3.02 26.12 -56.34
CA ILE A 495 -2.00 26.95 -55.70
C ILE A 495 -1.75 28.17 -56.57
N LYS A 496 -2.28 29.35 -56.18
CA LYS A 496 -1.94 30.62 -56.83
C LYS A 496 -0.46 30.93 -56.59
N PRO A 497 0.40 31.02 -57.63
CA PRO A 497 1.73 31.59 -57.47
C PRO A 497 1.60 33.07 -57.09
N MET A 498 2.37 33.48 -56.08
CA MET A 498 2.49 34.89 -55.74
C MET A 498 3.43 35.54 -56.77
N TYR A 499 2.83 36.29 -57.71
CA TYR A 499 3.40 37.01 -58.85
C TYR A 499 3.72 36.18 -60.13
N PRO A 500 3.51 36.80 -61.31
CA PRO A 500 2.90 36.15 -62.45
C PRO A 500 3.95 35.49 -63.35
N ASP A 501 3.51 34.43 -64.02
CA ASP A 501 3.98 33.90 -65.32
C ASP A 501 4.03 32.38 -65.30
N VAL A 502 2.84 31.79 -65.20
CA VAL A 502 2.58 30.46 -65.72
C VAL A 502 1.31 30.55 -66.56
N TYR A 503 1.45 30.83 -67.85
CA TYR A 503 0.35 30.71 -68.82
C TYR A 503 0.41 29.33 -69.46
N VAL A 504 -0.65 28.54 -69.27
CA VAL A 504 -0.96 27.43 -70.18
C VAL A 504 -1.61 28.05 -71.41
N ARG A 505 -1.02 27.82 -72.59
CA ARG A 505 -1.51 28.28 -73.89
C ARG A 505 -2.90 27.67 -74.21
N GLU A 506 -3.96 28.48 -74.12
CA GLU A 506 -5.35 28.13 -74.48
C GLU A 506 -5.55 27.90 -76.00
N ASP A 507 -4.62 28.37 -76.82
CA ASP A 507 -4.62 28.28 -78.29
C ASP A 507 -4.36 26.86 -78.84
N ILE A 508 -3.72 25.97 -78.08
CA ILE A 508 -3.46 24.58 -78.51
C ILE A 508 -4.72 23.70 -78.37
N LYS A 509 -5.59 23.99 -77.40
CA LYS A 509 -6.87 23.27 -77.20
C LYS A 509 -7.85 23.47 -78.36
N ARG A 510 -7.77 24.62 -79.04
CA ARG A 510 -8.70 25.00 -80.11
C ARG A 510 -8.25 24.51 -81.50
N MET A 511 -6.98 24.12 -81.64
CA MET A 511 -6.38 23.80 -82.94
C MET A 511 -6.45 22.30 -83.29
N TYR A 512 -6.56 21.39 -82.30
CA TYR A 512 -6.60 19.94 -82.52
C TYR A 512 -7.52 19.18 -81.53
N PRO A 513 -8.85 19.22 -81.71
CA PRO A 513 -9.80 18.59 -80.79
C PRO A 513 -9.78 17.05 -80.82
N GLU A 514 -9.19 16.44 -81.86
CA GLU A 514 -9.20 14.98 -82.08
C GLU A 514 -8.10 14.21 -81.31
N PHE A 515 -7.08 14.90 -80.79
CA PHE A 515 -5.93 14.28 -80.09
C PHE A 515 -6.06 14.27 -78.56
N TYR A 516 -7.15 14.82 -78.03
CA TYR A 516 -7.50 14.77 -76.62
C TYR A 516 -8.67 13.82 -76.41
N LYS A 517 -8.41 12.52 -76.58
CA LYS A 517 -9.14 11.50 -75.82
C LYS A 517 -8.31 11.12 -74.62
N GLU A 518 -8.96 11.09 -73.47
CA GLU A 518 -8.39 10.67 -72.21
C GLU A 518 -7.57 9.38 -72.39
N ARG A 519 -6.35 9.41 -71.84
CA ARG A 519 -5.38 8.32 -71.68
C ARG A 519 -4.38 8.15 -72.84
N ASP A 520 -3.12 8.21 -72.41
CA ASP A 520 -1.88 7.78 -73.06
C ASP A 520 -1.38 8.60 -74.26
N VAL A 521 -0.33 9.40 -74.02
CA VAL A 521 0.48 10.02 -75.08
C VAL A 521 1.83 9.30 -75.12
N PHE A 522 2.07 8.59 -76.23
CA PHE A 522 3.31 7.88 -76.56
C PHE A 522 4.40 8.85 -77.03
N PHE A 523 5.66 8.52 -76.74
CA PHE A 523 6.82 9.14 -77.36
C PHE A 523 7.05 8.56 -78.76
N ARG A 524 7.33 9.40 -79.75
CA ARG A 524 7.93 8.97 -81.01
C ARG A 524 9.14 9.82 -81.35
N GLU A 525 10.24 9.13 -81.57
CA GLU A 525 11.48 9.60 -82.18
C GLU A 525 11.26 9.93 -83.67
N ASP A 526 11.98 10.96 -84.10
CA ASP A 526 12.44 11.28 -85.46
C ASP A 526 11.51 11.92 -86.53
N VAL A 527 12.11 12.96 -87.16
CA VAL A 527 11.95 13.56 -88.51
C VAL A 527 10.88 14.69 -88.70
N PRO A 528 11.08 15.73 -89.55
CA PRO A 528 12.18 16.70 -89.74
C PRO A 528 11.69 18.20 -89.81
N MET A 529 12.65 19.13 -89.92
CA MET A 529 12.49 20.58 -90.14
C MET A 529 11.64 20.99 -91.36
N GLY A 530 10.83 22.06 -91.24
CA GLY A 530 10.32 22.83 -92.38
C GLY A 530 9.20 23.85 -92.13
N LEU A 531 9.56 25.14 -91.98
CA LEU A 531 8.80 26.39 -92.30
C LEU A 531 7.62 26.82 -91.35
N PRO A 532 7.16 28.09 -91.43
CA PRO A 532 7.80 29.29 -90.87
C PRO A 532 6.90 29.96 -89.79
N TRP A 533 7.50 30.47 -88.72
CA TRP A 533 6.78 31.22 -87.68
C TRP A 533 6.72 32.72 -88.02
N GLU A 534 5.52 33.30 -88.06
CA GLU A 534 5.30 34.74 -87.90
C GLU A 534 5.21 35.06 -86.39
N PRO A 535 5.89 36.10 -85.87
CA PRO A 535 5.60 36.64 -84.56
C PRO A 535 4.99 38.06 -84.64
N GLU A 536 3.82 38.20 -84.04
CA GLU A 536 3.27 39.48 -83.57
C GLU A 536 4.04 40.00 -82.34
N VAL A 537 4.19 41.32 -82.28
CA VAL A 537 4.97 42.10 -81.31
C VAL A 537 4.12 42.49 -80.10
N LEU A 538 4.66 42.37 -78.89
CA LEU A 538 4.18 43.06 -77.68
C LEU A 538 5.36 43.60 -76.86
N PHE A 539 5.28 44.88 -76.52
CA PHE A 539 6.30 45.66 -75.82
C PHE A 539 6.17 45.54 -74.29
N ASP A 540 7.31 45.36 -73.62
CA ASP A 540 7.44 45.52 -72.16
C ASP A 540 8.89 45.95 -71.86
N THR A 541 9.01 46.88 -70.92
CA THR A 541 10.13 47.75 -70.63
C THR A 541 11.09 47.11 -69.61
N THR A 542 12.27 46.65 -70.03
CA THR A 542 13.57 46.71 -69.31
C THR A 542 14.61 45.81 -69.99
N GLY A 543 15.70 46.40 -70.49
CA GLY A 543 16.85 45.66 -71.03
C GLY A 543 16.61 45.03 -72.41
N MET A 544 17.14 45.67 -73.46
CA MET A 544 16.97 45.21 -74.85
C MET A 544 17.96 44.07 -75.16
N ALA A 545 17.51 42.81 -75.09
CA ALA A 545 18.24 41.67 -75.62
C ALA A 545 17.72 41.36 -77.05
N LEU A 546 18.50 41.69 -78.07
CA LEU A 546 18.14 41.43 -79.47
C LEU A 546 18.50 39.99 -79.85
N TYR A 547 17.50 39.16 -80.14
CA TYR A 547 17.65 37.82 -80.73
C TYR A 547 16.79 37.71 -82.00
N GLY A 548 17.38 37.28 -83.12
CA GLY A 548 16.65 36.78 -84.29
C GLY A 548 16.72 37.62 -85.58
N ASN A 549 16.47 36.94 -86.70
CA ASN A 549 17.04 37.21 -88.02
C ASN A 549 16.18 38.12 -88.94
N LYS A 550 15.40 39.04 -88.37
CA LYS A 550 14.73 40.13 -89.09
C LYS A 550 14.46 41.27 -88.12
N ILE A 551 15.19 42.36 -88.29
CA ILE A 551 15.04 43.59 -87.51
C ILE A 551 14.47 44.62 -88.46
N ASP A 552 13.20 44.93 -88.33
CA ASP A 552 12.46 45.74 -89.31
C ASP A 552 12.65 47.26 -89.12
N ARG A 553 13.79 47.68 -88.51
CA ARG A 553 14.41 49.03 -88.45
C ARG A 553 15.41 49.09 -87.27
N GLY A 554 16.70 48.84 -87.51
CA GLY A 554 17.67 48.99 -86.40
C GLY A 554 19.13 48.73 -86.76
N PHE A 555 19.41 47.78 -87.65
CA PHE A 555 20.72 47.65 -88.30
C PHE A 555 20.61 46.75 -89.52
N HIS A 556 21.55 46.88 -90.45
CA HIS A 556 21.72 45.96 -91.56
C HIS A 556 23.09 45.27 -91.50
N ILE A 557 23.14 44.01 -91.93
CA ILE A 557 24.40 43.28 -92.12
C ILE A 557 24.87 43.59 -93.56
N GLY A 558 26.00 44.30 -93.68
CA GLY A 558 26.63 44.64 -94.95
C GLY A 558 27.43 43.48 -95.56
N GLN A 559 27.97 43.70 -96.76
CA GLN A 559 28.70 42.73 -97.62
C GLN A 559 29.33 41.53 -96.87
N MET A 560 28.84 40.32 -97.15
CA MET A 560 29.48 39.07 -96.76
C MET A 560 30.52 38.69 -97.81
N ASN A 561 31.79 38.95 -97.51
CA ASN A 561 32.92 38.30 -98.19
C ASN A 561 33.47 37.23 -97.24
N THR A 562 34.01 36.13 -97.77
CA THR A 562 34.47 34.98 -96.96
C THR A 562 35.31 35.42 -95.75
N GLY A 563 34.80 35.15 -94.55
CA GLY A 563 35.41 35.46 -93.26
C GLY A 563 35.38 36.93 -92.76
N GLU A 564 34.56 37.82 -93.34
CA GLU A 564 34.35 39.19 -92.84
C GLU A 564 32.88 39.61 -92.96
N PHE A 565 32.31 40.15 -91.88
CA PHE A 565 30.98 40.77 -91.91
C PHE A 565 30.99 42.10 -91.15
N GLN A 566 30.15 43.03 -91.61
CA GLN A 566 30.02 44.37 -91.02
C GLN A 566 28.56 44.60 -90.60
N ILE A 567 28.33 45.06 -89.36
CA ILE A 567 27.02 45.49 -88.89
C ILE A 567 26.99 47.02 -88.90
N ASN A 568 26.05 47.59 -89.66
CA ASN A 568 25.81 49.02 -89.76
C ASN A 568 24.46 49.35 -89.14
N PHE A 569 24.42 50.29 -88.21
CA PHE A 569 23.17 50.83 -87.68
C PHE A 569 22.63 51.89 -88.63
N GLU A 570 21.31 51.85 -88.87
CA GLU A 570 20.66 52.75 -89.84
C GLU A 570 20.39 54.15 -89.26
N GLU A 571 20.39 54.29 -87.92
CA GLU A 571 20.33 55.58 -87.23
C GLU A 571 21.59 55.79 -86.37
N PRO A 572 22.19 57.00 -86.37
CA PRO A 572 23.34 57.29 -85.52
C PRO A 572 22.93 57.31 -84.04
N PHE A 573 23.59 56.52 -83.21
CA PHE A 573 23.45 56.62 -81.75
C PHE A 573 23.98 57.96 -81.25
N ASN A 574 23.26 58.60 -80.33
CA ASN A 574 23.77 59.77 -79.63
C ASN A 574 24.97 59.34 -78.77
N SER A 575 26.17 59.83 -79.10
CA SER A 575 27.42 59.46 -78.43
C SER A 575 27.48 59.87 -76.95
N GLU A 576 26.53 60.68 -76.47
CA GLU A 576 26.42 61.08 -75.06
C GLU A 576 25.65 60.06 -74.18
N GLU A 577 24.92 59.10 -74.75
CA GLU A 577 24.07 58.15 -73.99
C GLU A 577 24.60 56.70 -73.97
N VAL A 578 25.53 56.35 -74.85
CA VAL A 578 26.09 54.99 -75.00
C VAL A 578 27.62 55.05 -74.95
N ASP A 579 28.20 54.91 -73.75
CA ASP A 579 29.66 55.02 -73.56
C ASP A 579 30.44 53.75 -73.96
N LYS A 580 29.81 52.56 -73.89
CA LYS A 580 30.46 51.25 -74.15
C LYS A 580 29.44 50.22 -74.64
N ALA A 581 29.77 49.47 -75.70
CA ALA A 581 29.01 48.29 -76.10
C ALA A 581 29.72 47.02 -75.61
N ILE A 582 28.99 46.09 -74.97
CA ILE A 582 29.51 44.77 -74.65
C ILE A 582 29.04 43.82 -75.74
N VAL A 583 29.97 43.22 -76.46
CA VAL A 583 29.66 42.21 -77.48
C VAL A 583 30.18 40.86 -76.99
N LEU A 584 29.25 39.93 -76.78
CA LEU A 584 29.58 38.53 -76.51
C LEU A 584 29.46 37.75 -77.82
N LEU A 585 30.56 37.16 -78.26
CA LEU A 585 30.63 36.34 -79.47
C LEU A 585 30.92 34.91 -79.05
N THR A 586 30.07 33.97 -79.46
CA THR A 586 30.29 32.54 -79.25
C THR A 586 30.31 31.84 -80.59
N SER A 587 31.44 31.22 -80.95
CA SER A 587 31.51 30.35 -82.12
C SER A 587 30.68 29.10 -81.91
N LEU A 588 29.83 28.76 -82.88
CA LEU A 588 29.11 27.48 -82.93
C LEU A 588 29.91 26.40 -83.68
N ASP A 589 30.95 26.81 -84.40
CA ASP A 589 31.86 25.91 -85.12
C ASP A 589 33.15 25.67 -84.31
N GLY A 590 33.66 24.43 -84.30
CA GLY A 590 34.90 24.07 -83.61
C GLY A 590 36.14 24.83 -84.10
N GLU A 591 37.07 25.11 -83.17
CA GLU A 591 38.36 25.83 -83.32
C GLU A 591 38.37 27.02 -84.32
N CYS A 592 37.64 28.09 -84.03
CA CYS A 592 37.84 29.39 -84.67
C CYS A 592 38.18 30.50 -83.66
N THR A 593 38.93 31.51 -84.11
CA THR A 593 39.23 32.72 -83.34
C THR A 593 38.51 33.91 -83.94
N VAL A 594 37.85 34.69 -83.08
CA VAL A 594 37.03 35.85 -83.46
C VAL A 594 37.68 37.12 -82.94
N HIS A 595 37.95 38.08 -83.84
CA HIS A 595 38.56 39.35 -83.49
C HIS A 595 37.60 40.51 -83.75
N LEU A 596 37.37 41.33 -82.72
CA LEU A 596 36.64 42.59 -82.82
C LEU A 596 37.60 43.72 -83.24
N LEU A 597 37.34 44.36 -84.38
CA LEU A 597 38.23 45.39 -84.95
C LEU A 597 37.79 46.82 -84.67
N SER A 598 36.48 47.08 -84.63
CA SER A 598 35.88 48.37 -84.31
C SER A 598 34.46 48.17 -83.78
N ILE A 599 33.99 49.11 -82.97
CA ILE A 599 32.65 49.12 -82.36
C ILE A 599 31.66 49.96 -83.19
N SER A 600 32.14 50.84 -84.09
CA SER A 600 31.27 51.57 -85.02
C SER A 600 32.02 52.00 -86.30
N PRO A 601 31.72 51.42 -87.48
CA PRO A 601 30.84 50.26 -87.68
C PRO A 601 31.45 48.99 -87.03
N PHE A 602 30.60 48.08 -86.55
CA PHE A 602 31.06 46.81 -85.98
C PHE A 602 31.69 45.95 -87.07
N ARG A 603 32.98 45.65 -86.92
CA ARG A 603 33.71 44.73 -87.83
C ARG A 603 34.26 43.55 -87.07
N VAL A 604 33.95 42.36 -87.58
CA VAL A 604 34.43 41.09 -87.05
C VAL A 604 35.08 40.29 -88.18
N ILE A 605 36.24 39.72 -87.90
CA ILE A 605 36.92 38.78 -88.80
C ILE A 605 37.02 37.42 -88.11
N THR A 606 36.64 36.38 -88.84
CA THR A 606 36.76 34.99 -88.42
C THR A 606 37.95 34.33 -89.11
N ARG A 607 38.78 33.66 -88.32
CA ARG A 607 39.97 32.95 -88.81
C ARG A 607 40.01 31.53 -88.29
N VAL A 608 40.61 30.63 -89.06
CA VAL A 608 41.00 29.30 -88.58
C VAL A 608 42.03 29.47 -87.46
N ALA A 609 41.78 28.88 -86.28
CA ALA A 609 42.60 29.12 -85.09
C ALA A 609 44.10 28.85 -85.32
N LYS A 610 44.43 27.81 -86.13
CA LYS A 610 45.81 27.37 -86.39
C LYS A 610 46.50 28.10 -87.54
N THR A 611 45.82 28.32 -88.67
CA THR A 611 46.46 28.90 -89.87
C THR A 611 46.25 30.40 -90.02
N GLN A 612 45.34 30.99 -89.24
CA GLN A 612 44.94 32.40 -89.32
C GLN A 612 44.37 32.83 -90.69
N GLU A 613 44.05 31.89 -91.59
CA GLU A 613 43.36 32.18 -92.85
C GLU A 613 41.88 32.51 -92.60
N ARG A 614 41.30 33.38 -93.45
CA ARG A 614 39.88 33.77 -93.35
C ARG A 614 38.99 32.57 -93.66
N LYS A 615 37.97 32.34 -92.82
CA LYS A 615 37.03 31.22 -92.96
C LYS A 615 35.62 31.66 -92.59
N ASP A 616 34.61 31.09 -93.26
CA ASP A 616 33.20 31.24 -92.87
C ASP A 616 32.90 30.42 -91.61
N ALA A 617 32.27 31.06 -90.63
CA ALA A 617 31.91 30.45 -89.36
C ALA A 617 30.51 30.90 -88.91
N SER A 618 29.78 30.00 -88.26
CA SER A 618 28.52 30.27 -87.57
C SER A 618 28.82 30.75 -86.16
N PHE A 619 28.24 31.87 -85.75
CA PHE A 619 28.41 32.41 -84.41
C PHE A 619 27.08 32.96 -83.89
N ASN A 620 26.88 32.80 -82.59
CA ASN A 620 25.88 33.57 -81.86
C ASN A 620 26.55 34.84 -81.35
N PHE A 621 25.85 35.97 -81.47
CA PHE A 621 26.30 37.22 -80.89
C PHE A 621 25.20 37.84 -80.03
N VAL A 622 25.61 38.45 -78.92
CA VAL A 622 24.75 39.32 -78.11
C VAL A 622 25.46 40.66 -78.02
N ILE A 623 24.79 41.72 -78.45
CA ILE A 623 25.24 43.11 -78.28
C ILE A 623 24.41 43.71 -77.16
N ILE A 624 25.06 44.10 -76.08
CA ILE A 624 24.45 44.82 -74.96
C ILE A 624 24.91 46.27 -75.06
N LEU A 625 23.94 47.18 -75.21
CA LEU A 625 24.14 48.62 -75.20
C LEU A 625 23.60 49.16 -73.86
N PRO A 626 24.42 49.19 -72.79
CA PRO A 626 24.00 49.73 -71.50
C PRO A 626 23.67 51.22 -71.64
N THR A 627 22.52 51.62 -71.09
CA THR A 627 22.11 53.03 -71.00
C THR A 627 22.67 53.64 -69.71
N SER A 628 22.74 54.97 -69.62
CA SER A 628 23.27 55.68 -68.45
C SER A 628 22.59 55.32 -67.11
N SER A 629 21.35 54.81 -67.16
CA SER A 629 20.57 54.26 -66.04
C SER A 629 21.09 52.94 -65.45
N ASP A 630 21.87 52.15 -66.20
CA ASP A 630 22.28 50.79 -65.82
C ASP A 630 23.52 50.75 -64.89
N ARG A 631 24.12 51.90 -64.57
CA ARG A 631 25.29 52.01 -63.64
C ARG A 631 25.02 51.44 -62.25
N LYS A 632 23.76 51.29 -61.83
CA LYS A 632 23.39 50.80 -60.49
C LYS A 632 23.52 49.29 -60.33
N TYR A 633 23.61 48.53 -61.43
CA TYR A 633 23.73 47.07 -61.42
C TYR A 633 25.14 46.55 -61.77
N LEU A 634 26.05 47.44 -62.19
CA LEU A 634 27.48 47.16 -62.31
C LEU A 634 28.20 47.64 -61.05
N GLY A 635 27.96 46.94 -59.95
CA GLY A 635 28.77 47.05 -58.74
C GLY A 635 30.23 46.68 -59.03
N SER A 636 31.14 47.47 -58.49
CA SER A 636 32.61 47.39 -58.58
C SER A 636 33.18 45.97 -58.72
N PHE A 637 33.74 45.66 -59.89
CA PHE A 637 34.91 44.78 -59.96
C PHE A 637 36.15 45.67 -59.79
N LYS A 638 36.84 45.50 -58.66
CA LYS A 638 38.23 45.90 -58.50
C LYS A 638 39.08 44.64 -58.57
#